data_AF-A0A957SB21-F1
#
_entry.id   AF-A0A957SB21-F1
#
_cell.length_a   1.000
_cell.length_b   1.000
_cell.length_c   1.000
_cell.angle_alpha   90.00
_cell.angle_beta   90.00
_cell.angle_gamma   90.00
#
_symmetry.space_group_name_H-M   'P 1'
#
loop_
_entity.id
_entity.type
_entity.pdbx_description
1 polymer ?
#
loop_
_entity_poly.entity_id
_entity_poly.type
_entity_poly.pdbx_seq_one_letter_code
_entity_poly.pdbx_strand_id
1 'polypeptide(L)'
;MSTKIRPQVFLTIILIVSILSSACAPLAPGGYNAPSAPSGAGASSSGEGRGGGNERAAPAEEVASEAPAAASGGAAADSAGRGDYRPRYPAPTAVMPDRTSQYEAVTAGVTDDNEEWQDYLDYLNRNRSIYANQRDVSERYIITVVDESGATVHDATVQVYADDVELFSGRTDAGGRVLFHPLALYNSWQAQRSRDYRVVATKGYVARSETFARYQTDRWTITIGEPDRLSYAQLDLLFLIDATGSMGDEINKLKATMADIADQIAVLPEQPGVRYGLVAYRDRGDAFVVRSYDFTPRLDDFQRTLAALRADGGGDEPEALNEALHRTIHDLSWRDHDTVRLVILVADAPPHLDYRWEPFSYDTDMIEAVRRGIKIFPVGASNLNAEGEYIFRQLAQFTGGKFVFLTYADGSNPRSGPGTETDHDVDTYSVDTLDRLVVRLVREELAQLGSGQWDSGQAGAGVVRQQPSPVPTPTPQPPLQPISCVIEAGWSGCTDNLVTARVVTLVEHEHQGFGVHAFDLDPRNGYDRVRFDITYVDAPAGVSVDIVDQPGPIVWLTPARVLMVRDELQVYDYRPDTVQASQRERLLTHLPAAVAAGETISLEIRAGRVAVNSPVGIDVVESPTLFGLDFHGNPDHTIYATFNRDLDNQDGAGVGTVVVTLYPAQ
;
A
#
# COMPACT_ATOMS: atom_id res chain seq x y z
N MET A 1 18.36 -17.16 -68.12
CA MET A 1 19.17 -16.58 -67.03
C MET A 1 18.89 -17.43 -65.80
N SER A 2 19.69 -18.43 -65.39
CA SER A 2 21.12 -18.41 -65.02
C SER A 2 21.37 -17.39 -63.89
N THR A 3 21.87 -17.73 -62.70
CA THR A 3 22.44 -19.01 -62.16
C THR A 3 22.39 -18.88 -60.61
N LYS A 4 21.77 -19.76 -59.81
CA LYS A 4 22.13 -21.13 -59.33
C LYS A 4 23.17 -21.15 -58.16
N ILE A 5 22.93 -22.04 -57.18
CA ILE A 5 23.89 -22.66 -56.20
C ILE A 5 23.97 -22.08 -54.75
N ARG A 6 23.33 -22.78 -53.79
CA ARG A 6 23.86 -23.14 -52.43
C ARG A 6 24.72 -24.45 -52.58
N PRO A 7 25.38 -25.10 -51.57
CA PRO A 7 25.46 -24.89 -50.10
C PRO A 7 26.84 -25.24 -49.44
N GLN A 8 26.83 -25.52 -48.12
CA GLN A 8 27.71 -26.43 -47.33
C GLN A 8 29.07 -26.00 -46.72
N VAL A 9 29.11 -26.04 -45.38
CA VAL A 9 29.97 -26.86 -44.49
C VAL A 9 31.39 -27.22 -44.97
N PHE A 10 32.44 -26.83 -44.23
CA PHE A 10 33.38 -27.79 -43.59
C PHE A 10 34.29 -27.16 -42.50
N LEU A 11 34.70 -28.04 -41.58
CA LEU A 11 35.62 -27.85 -40.44
C LEU A 11 37.10 -27.76 -40.89
N THR A 12 38.00 -27.10 -40.13
CA THR A 12 39.40 -27.53 -39.79
C THR A 12 40.20 -26.45 -39.03
N ILE A 13 40.30 -26.62 -37.70
CA ILE A 13 41.53 -26.75 -36.88
C ILE A 13 42.75 -25.82 -37.16
N ILE A 14 43.14 -25.05 -36.15
CA ILE A 14 44.53 -25.03 -35.62
C ILE A 14 44.48 -25.36 -34.13
N LEU A 15 45.43 -26.19 -33.70
CA LEU A 15 45.60 -26.78 -32.36
C LEU A 15 46.88 -26.22 -31.71
N ILE A 16 46.90 -26.11 -30.37
CA ILE A 16 48.00 -26.39 -29.40
C ILE A 16 47.64 -25.64 -28.10
N VAL A 17 47.29 -26.24 -26.94
CA VAL A 17 47.76 -27.41 -26.16
C VAL A 17 48.94 -27.11 -25.22
N SER A 18 48.64 -27.00 -23.91
CA SER A 18 49.34 -27.59 -22.73
C SER A 18 48.93 -26.81 -21.46
N ILE A 19 48.06 -27.28 -20.56
CA ILE A 19 48.18 -28.40 -19.57
C ILE A 19 49.07 -28.04 -18.35
N LEU A 20 48.45 -27.93 -17.15
CA LEU A 20 48.71 -28.66 -15.88
C LEU A 20 48.04 -27.86 -14.73
N SER A 21 46.95 -28.28 -14.07
CA SER A 21 46.70 -29.50 -13.26
C SER A 21 47.09 -29.37 -11.78
N SER A 22 46.08 -29.50 -10.90
CA SER A 22 46.05 -30.38 -9.70
C SER A 22 45.58 -29.71 -8.40
N ALA A 23 44.40 -30.13 -7.94
CA ALA A 23 43.98 -30.07 -6.54
C ALA A 23 44.25 -31.41 -5.85
N CYS A 24 44.42 -31.42 -4.52
CA CYS A 24 43.75 -32.35 -3.58
C CYS A 24 44.17 -32.14 -2.12
N ALA A 25 43.23 -32.40 -1.20
CA ALA A 25 43.46 -32.56 0.25
C ALA A 25 43.99 -33.98 0.58
N PRO A 26 44.25 -34.38 1.85
CA PRO A 26 43.13 -34.81 2.74
C PRO A 26 43.32 -34.78 4.28
N LEU A 27 42.17 -34.81 4.99
CA LEU A 27 41.86 -35.51 6.28
C LEU A 27 42.56 -35.19 7.63
N ALA A 28 41.82 -35.50 8.72
CA ALA A 28 41.98 -35.12 10.14
C ALA A 28 42.77 -36.18 10.99
N PRO A 29 42.78 -36.22 12.37
CA PRO A 29 42.19 -35.32 13.40
C PRO A 29 43.05 -35.01 14.66
N GLY A 30 42.57 -34.06 15.50
CA GLY A 30 42.64 -34.16 16.98
C GLY A 30 43.55 -33.21 17.79
N GLY A 31 43.05 -32.76 18.95
CA GLY A 31 43.83 -32.66 20.20
C GLY A 31 44.36 -31.29 20.71
N TYR A 32 43.65 -30.71 21.69
CA TYR A 32 44.13 -30.02 22.90
C TYR A 32 45.21 -28.89 22.89
N ASN A 33 44.93 -27.89 23.76
CA ASN A 33 45.83 -26.98 24.49
C ASN A 33 46.28 -25.63 23.88
N ALA A 34 45.90 -24.56 24.60
CA ALA A 34 46.65 -23.30 24.73
C ALA A 34 47.85 -23.49 25.70
N PRO A 35 48.70 -22.48 26.04
CA PRO A 35 48.74 -21.08 25.60
C PRO A 35 50.15 -20.61 25.14
N SER A 36 50.35 -19.30 24.99
CA SER A 36 51.54 -18.50 25.41
C SER A 36 52.00 -17.45 24.37
N ALA A 37 52.09 -16.19 24.79
CA ALA A 37 53.02 -15.21 24.21
C ALA A 37 54.46 -15.50 24.74
N PRO A 38 55.55 -14.88 24.20
CA PRO A 38 55.88 -13.53 24.69
C PRO A 38 56.72 -12.59 23.77
N SER A 39 56.54 -11.29 24.02
CA SER A 39 57.56 -10.20 24.09
C SER A 39 58.74 -10.02 23.10
N GLY A 40 58.85 -8.79 22.58
CA GLY A 40 60.10 -8.03 22.44
C GLY A 40 60.82 -8.09 21.07
N ALA A 41 61.63 -7.11 20.66
CA ALA A 41 61.89 -5.76 21.19
C ALA A 41 62.64 -4.89 20.13
N GLY A 42 62.68 -3.56 20.30
CA GLY A 42 63.47 -2.60 19.49
C GLY A 42 62.63 -1.39 19.05
N ALA A 43 62.78 -0.17 19.58
CA ALA A 43 63.94 0.75 19.58
C ALA A 43 64.25 1.30 18.15
N SER A 44 64.45 2.61 17.91
CA SER A 44 64.70 3.75 18.80
C SER A 44 64.60 5.13 18.11
N SER A 45 64.44 6.21 18.91
CA SER A 45 64.86 7.62 18.68
C SER A 45 64.24 8.42 17.51
N SER A 46 64.05 9.74 17.55
CA SER A 46 64.49 10.86 18.44
C SER A 46 63.36 11.93 18.48
N GLY A 47 63.14 12.77 19.51
CA GLY A 47 64.01 13.81 20.12
C GLY A 47 63.81 15.13 19.36
N GLU A 48 63.33 16.28 19.87
CA GLU A 48 63.52 17.06 21.11
C GLU A 48 62.24 17.90 21.41
N GLY A 49 62.01 18.64 22.52
CA GLY A 49 62.74 18.81 23.78
C GLY A 49 62.55 20.22 24.43
N ARG A 50 62.19 20.25 25.74
CA ARG A 50 62.10 21.41 26.70
C ARG A 50 60.77 22.19 26.78
N GLY A 51 60.24 22.50 27.99
CA GLY A 51 60.63 21.98 29.32
C GLY A 51 60.04 22.75 30.53
N GLY A 52 59.92 22.03 31.67
CA GLY A 52 59.74 22.56 33.05
C GLY A 52 58.30 22.89 33.47
N GLY A 53 57.77 22.41 34.60
CA GLY A 53 58.25 21.37 35.54
C GLY A 53 57.53 21.45 36.91
N ASN A 54 57.29 20.29 37.56
CA ASN A 54 56.88 20.06 38.97
C ASN A 54 55.62 20.84 39.51
N GLU A 55 54.77 20.30 40.39
CA GLU A 55 55.00 19.34 41.49
C GLU A 55 53.66 18.72 41.99
N ARG A 56 53.73 17.53 42.63
CA ARG A 56 52.74 16.89 43.56
C ARG A 56 51.27 16.73 43.10
N ALA A 57 50.78 15.52 42.79
CA ALA A 57 50.55 14.31 43.62
C ALA A 57 49.12 14.23 44.21
N ALA A 58 48.44 13.11 43.93
CA ALA A 58 47.10 12.72 44.42
C ALA A 58 47.12 12.31 45.92
N PRO A 59 46.00 11.97 46.61
CA PRO A 59 45.05 10.85 46.32
C PRO A 59 43.57 11.24 46.60
N ALA A 60 42.49 10.42 46.62
CA ALA A 60 42.02 9.12 46.10
C ALA A 60 40.54 8.99 46.55
N GLU A 61 39.92 7.82 46.39
CA GLU A 61 38.48 7.52 46.54
C GLU A 61 37.97 7.38 47.99
N GLU A 62 36.64 7.45 48.22
CA GLU A 62 35.79 6.26 48.52
C GLU A 62 34.32 6.56 48.93
N VAL A 63 33.40 5.81 48.31
CA VAL A 63 32.21 5.11 48.87
C VAL A 63 31.00 5.91 49.45
N ALA A 64 29.81 5.28 49.30
CA ALA A 64 28.46 5.84 49.48
C ALA A 64 27.74 5.41 50.78
N SER A 65 26.57 6.01 51.06
CA SER A 65 25.51 5.40 51.90
C SER A 65 24.11 5.98 51.60
N GLU A 66 23.06 5.23 51.95
CA GLU A 66 21.65 5.43 51.53
C GLU A 66 20.80 6.35 52.45
N ALA A 67 19.52 6.50 52.04
CA ALA A 67 18.45 7.33 52.61
C ALA A 67 18.03 7.03 54.06
N PRO A 68 17.04 7.78 54.62
CA PRO A 68 15.67 7.26 54.53
C PRO A 68 14.56 8.32 54.32
N ALA A 69 13.34 7.84 54.07
CA ALA A 69 12.13 8.64 53.83
C ALA A 69 11.22 8.77 55.08
N ALA A 70 10.30 9.74 55.06
CA ALA A 70 9.10 9.77 55.90
C ALA A 70 7.96 10.54 55.19
N ALA A 71 6.70 10.18 55.47
CA ALA A 71 5.51 10.61 54.73
C ALA A 71 4.46 11.32 55.61
N SER A 72 3.51 12.03 55.01
CA SER A 72 2.04 11.75 55.15
C SER A 72 1.11 12.91 54.73
N GLY A 73 0.08 12.59 53.93
CA GLY A 73 -1.33 12.94 54.26
C GLY A 73 -1.98 14.22 53.68
N GLY A 74 -3.10 14.04 52.96
CA GLY A 74 -4.33 14.78 53.32
C GLY A 74 -5.03 15.73 52.34
N ALA A 75 -5.58 15.19 51.24
CA ALA A 75 -6.91 15.48 50.66
C ALA A 75 -7.44 16.92 50.32
N ALA A 76 -8.31 16.91 49.30
CA ALA A 76 -9.37 17.88 48.93
C ALA A 76 -9.07 18.92 47.83
N ALA A 77 -10.09 19.09 46.98
CA ALA A 77 -10.11 19.74 45.69
C ALA A 77 -9.88 21.27 45.70
N ASP A 78 -9.33 21.79 44.60
CA ASP A 78 -10.05 22.82 43.84
C ASP A 78 -9.61 22.90 42.36
N SER A 79 -10.35 23.68 41.57
CA SER A 79 -10.25 23.78 40.12
C SER A 79 -9.37 24.92 39.59
N ALA A 80 -9.06 24.86 38.28
CA ALA A 80 -8.48 25.90 37.40
C ALA A 80 -6.96 26.16 37.45
N GLY A 81 -6.34 26.21 36.26
CA GLY A 81 -4.95 26.61 36.06
C GLY A 81 -4.37 26.16 34.72
N ARG A 82 -4.65 26.88 33.62
CA ARG A 82 -3.94 26.69 32.34
C ARG A 82 -2.47 27.09 32.53
N GLY A 83 -1.53 26.16 32.34
CA GLY A 83 -0.09 26.43 32.34
C GLY A 83 0.45 26.50 30.91
N ASP A 84 0.80 27.71 30.46
CA ASP A 84 1.53 27.93 29.20
C ASP A 84 2.93 27.28 29.28
N TYR A 85 3.20 26.25 28.47
CA TYR A 85 4.56 25.74 28.24
C TYR A 85 5.04 26.15 26.85
N ARG A 86 5.79 27.27 26.78
CA ARG A 86 6.46 27.74 25.56
C ARG A 86 7.96 27.45 25.62
N PRO A 87 8.50 26.56 24.77
CA PRO A 87 9.95 26.48 24.56
C PRO A 87 10.45 27.78 23.92
N ARG A 88 11.33 28.52 24.61
CA ARG A 88 12.07 29.64 24.01
C ARG A 88 13.25 29.12 23.19
N TYR A 89 13.03 28.89 21.90
CA TYR A 89 14.12 28.96 20.93
C TYR A 89 14.26 30.40 20.41
N PRO A 90 15.49 30.94 20.26
CA PRO A 90 15.69 32.21 19.58
C PRO A 90 15.31 32.05 18.10
N ALA A 91 14.44 32.92 17.60
CA ALA A 91 13.97 32.84 16.22
C ALA A 91 15.12 33.10 15.23
N PRO A 92 15.35 32.22 14.24
CA PRO A 92 16.12 32.57 13.06
C PRO A 92 15.41 33.70 12.33
N THR A 93 16.15 34.71 11.87
CA THR A 93 15.58 35.78 11.05
C THR A 93 15.24 35.24 9.66
N ALA A 94 14.03 34.69 9.53
CA ALA A 94 13.52 34.23 8.24
C ALA A 94 13.37 35.45 7.31
N VAL A 95 14.29 35.56 6.35
CA VAL A 95 14.20 36.53 5.25
C VAL A 95 13.06 36.07 4.35
N MET A 96 12.01 36.89 4.23
CA MET A 96 10.98 36.69 3.20
C MET A 96 11.67 36.61 1.83
N PRO A 97 11.33 35.65 0.96
CA PRO A 97 11.93 35.57 -0.37
C PRO A 97 11.76 36.89 -1.13
N ASP A 98 12.82 37.30 -1.81
CA ASP A 98 12.83 38.53 -2.61
C ASP A 98 11.89 38.34 -3.81
N ARG A 99 10.73 39.01 -3.78
CA ARG A 99 9.70 38.94 -4.82
C ARG A 99 10.14 39.57 -6.16
N THR A 100 11.41 39.98 -6.33
CA THR A 100 11.96 40.50 -7.58
C THR A 100 12.71 39.47 -8.43
N SER A 101 13.07 38.30 -7.90
CA SER A 101 13.50 37.18 -8.75
C SER A 101 12.27 36.52 -9.38
N GLN A 102 12.19 36.53 -10.71
CA GLN A 102 11.25 35.66 -11.43
C GLN A 102 11.67 34.21 -11.18
N TYR A 103 10.98 33.55 -10.25
CA TYR A 103 11.07 32.11 -10.07
C TYR A 103 10.66 31.44 -11.39
N GLU A 104 11.38 30.40 -11.78
CA GLU A 104 11.05 29.61 -12.95
C GLU A 104 9.67 28.97 -12.73
N ALA A 105 8.68 29.37 -13.54
CA ALA A 105 7.29 29.01 -13.33
C ALA A 105 7.09 27.50 -13.54
N VAL A 106 6.72 26.78 -12.48
CA VAL A 106 6.48 25.35 -12.54
C VAL A 106 5.20 25.08 -13.35
N THR A 107 5.30 24.27 -14.41
CA THR A 107 4.16 23.78 -15.21
C THR A 107 3.65 22.45 -14.67
N ALA A 108 2.35 22.23 -14.81
CA ALA A 108 1.69 21.00 -14.36
C ALA A 108 0.50 20.61 -15.26
N GLY A 109 0.28 19.31 -15.34
CA GLY A 109 -0.92 18.67 -15.89
C GLY A 109 -1.85 18.16 -14.79
N VAL A 110 -3.04 17.69 -15.17
CA VAL A 110 -4.02 17.08 -14.27
C VAL A 110 -4.86 16.06 -15.02
N THR A 111 -5.18 14.93 -14.37
CA THR A 111 -6.23 13.97 -14.77
C THR A 111 -7.29 13.85 -13.68
N ASP A 112 -8.52 13.60 -14.08
CA ASP A 112 -9.65 13.31 -13.18
C ASP A 112 -10.09 11.86 -13.39
N ASP A 113 -9.41 10.94 -12.70
CA ASP A 113 -9.69 9.49 -12.72
C ASP A 113 -11.16 9.14 -12.37
N ASN A 114 -11.93 10.06 -11.79
CA ASN A 114 -13.36 9.88 -11.54
C ASN A 114 -14.24 10.28 -12.73
N GLU A 115 -13.82 11.25 -13.54
CA GLU A 115 -14.46 11.63 -14.82
C GLU A 115 -14.04 10.66 -15.94
N GLU A 116 -12.74 10.36 -16.04
CA GLU A 116 -12.08 9.46 -17.02
C GLU A 116 -12.14 7.99 -16.56
N TRP A 117 -13.29 7.56 -16.04
CA TRP A 117 -13.42 6.34 -15.23
C TRP A 117 -12.99 5.05 -15.92
N GLN A 118 -13.28 4.88 -17.21
CA GLN A 118 -12.87 3.66 -17.93
C GLN A 118 -11.36 3.64 -18.17
N ASP A 119 -10.77 4.80 -18.47
CA ASP A 119 -9.34 4.93 -18.73
C ASP A 119 -8.54 4.67 -17.43
N TYR A 120 -9.07 5.10 -16.27
CA TYR A 120 -8.54 4.74 -14.95
C TYR A 120 -8.66 3.23 -14.64
N LEU A 121 -9.79 2.58 -14.92
CA LEU A 121 -9.90 1.13 -14.76
C LEU A 121 -8.92 0.37 -15.68
N ASP A 122 -8.71 0.86 -16.89
CA ASP A 122 -7.73 0.28 -17.82
C ASP A 122 -6.29 0.54 -17.34
N TYR A 123 -6.01 1.70 -16.75
CA TYR A 123 -4.74 2.00 -16.05
C TYR A 123 -4.48 1.03 -14.89
N LEU A 124 -5.46 0.80 -14.01
CA LEU A 124 -5.34 -0.17 -12.92
C LEU A 124 -5.07 -1.58 -13.44
N ASN A 125 -5.74 -1.98 -14.53
CA ASN A 125 -5.54 -3.28 -15.17
C ASN A 125 -4.13 -3.44 -15.78
N ARG A 126 -3.59 -2.39 -16.42
CA ARG A 126 -2.20 -2.37 -16.92
C ARG A 126 -1.19 -2.49 -15.76
N ASN A 127 -1.46 -1.78 -14.67
CA ASN A 127 -0.53 -1.60 -13.55
C ASN A 127 -0.77 -2.56 -12.36
N ARG A 128 -1.60 -3.59 -12.52
CA ARG A 128 -1.93 -4.60 -11.49
C ARG A 128 -0.74 -5.30 -10.82
N SER A 129 0.45 -5.27 -11.43
CA SER A 129 1.68 -5.86 -10.87
C SER A 129 2.45 -4.91 -9.94
N ILE A 130 2.03 -3.65 -9.82
CA ILE A 130 2.64 -2.68 -8.89
C ILE A 130 2.39 -3.13 -7.45
N TYR A 131 3.43 -3.01 -6.63
CA TYR A 131 3.34 -3.28 -5.21
C TYR A 131 2.65 -2.11 -4.51
N ALA A 132 1.37 -2.29 -4.19
CA ALA A 132 0.55 -1.28 -3.52
C ALA A 132 -0.52 -1.99 -2.68
N ASN A 133 -1.12 -1.27 -1.72
CA ASN A 133 -2.32 -1.74 -1.04
C ASN A 133 -3.53 -1.51 -1.98
N GLN A 134 -3.62 -2.35 -3.01
CA GLN A 134 -4.61 -2.21 -4.09
C GLN A 134 -6.04 -2.36 -3.55
N ARG A 135 -6.97 -1.60 -4.15
CA ARG A 135 -8.40 -1.65 -3.82
C ARG A 135 -9.22 -1.95 -5.06
N ASP A 136 -10.17 -2.87 -4.95
CA ASP A 136 -11.15 -3.11 -6.02
C ASP A 136 -12.18 -1.97 -6.03
N VAL A 137 -11.89 -0.95 -6.82
CA VAL A 137 -12.78 0.20 -7.03
C VAL A 137 -13.73 -0.01 -8.22
N SER A 138 -13.70 -1.17 -8.89
CA SER A 138 -14.43 -1.42 -10.16
C SER A 138 -15.94 -1.23 -10.08
N GLU A 139 -16.52 -1.42 -8.90
CA GLU A 139 -17.88 -1.02 -8.58
C GLU A 139 -17.89 0.32 -7.84
N ARG A 140 -18.58 1.32 -8.40
CA ARG A 140 -18.67 2.69 -7.89
C ARG A 140 -20.11 3.21 -7.98
N TYR A 141 -20.57 3.85 -6.91
CA TYR A 141 -21.80 4.65 -6.89
C TYR A 141 -21.49 6.09 -6.49
N ILE A 142 -22.07 7.04 -7.23
CA ILE A 142 -22.01 8.47 -6.96
C ILE A 142 -23.33 8.85 -6.30
N ILE A 143 -23.32 8.96 -4.97
CA ILE A 143 -24.48 9.34 -4.17
C ILE A 143 -24.53 10.85 -4.07
N THR A 144 -25.61 11.46 -4.57
CA THR A 144 -25.84 12.91 -4.52
C THR A 144 -26.95 13.23 -3.50
N VAL A 145 -26.68 14.13 -2.57
CA VAL A 145 -27.66 14.64 -1.61
C VAL A 145 -28.16 16.00 -2.08
N VAL A 146 -29.48 16.12 -2.24
CA VAL A 146 -30.17 17.37 -2.58
C VAL A 146 -31.24 17.69 -1.55
N ASP A 147 -31.65 18.95 -1.45
CA ASP A 147 -32.85 19.35 -0.69
C ASP A 147 -34.12 19.33 -1.55
N GLU A 148 -35.27 19.63 -0.94
CA GLU A 148 -36.58 19.67 -1.61
C GLU A 148 -36.68 20.73 -2.73
N SER A 149 -35.78 21.72 -2.78
CA SER A 149 -35.66 22.69 -3.88
C SER A 149 -34.84 22.15 -5.06
N GLY A 150 -34.17 21.01 -4.89
CA GLY A 150 -33.22 20.44 -5.85
C GLY A 150 -31.81 21.01 -5.76
N ALA A 151 -31.50 21.83 -4.75
CA ALA A 151 -30.16 22.33 -4.53
C ALA A 151 -29.29 21.27 -3.83
N THR A 152 -28.01 21.19 -4.22
CA THR A 152 -27.04 20.26 -3.62
C THR A 152 -26.82 20.58 -2.14
N VAL A 153 -26.53 19.55 -1.34
CA VAL A 153 -26.26 19.68 0.11
C VAL A 153 -24.82 19.28 0.42
N HIS A 154 -23.99 20.30 0.67
CA HIS A 154 -22.60 20.14 1.08
C HIS A 154 -22.44 19.64 2.53
N ASP A 155 -21.42 18.81 2.77
CA ASP A 155 -21.03 18.31 4.10
C ASP A 155 -22.21 17.66 4.87
N ALA A 156 -23.07 16.96 4.13
CA ALA A 156 -24.04 16.02 4.68
C ALA A 156 -23.33 14.69 4.96
N THR A 157 -23.60 14.08 6.11
CA THR A 157 -23.15 12.72 6.42
C THR A 157 -24.01 11.72 5.65
N VAL A 158 -23.35 10.79 4.94
CA VAL A 158 -23.98 9.71 4.18
C VAL A 158 -23.45 8.39 4.71
N GLN A 159 -24.34 7.59 5.30
CA GLN A 159 -24.05 6.23 5.74
C GLN A 159 -24.74 5.24 4.81
N VAL A 160 -24.05 4.18 4.42
CA VAL A 160 -24.59 3.12 3.54
C VAL A 160 -24.59 1.80 4.30
N TYR A 161 -25.75 1.14 4.31
CA TYR A 161 -26.00 -0.10 5.02
C TYR A 161 -26.33 -1.23 4.06
N ALA A 162 -25.86 -2.42 4.39
CA ALA A 162 -26.39 -3.69 3.91
C ALA A 162 -27.15 -4.34 5.06
N ASP A 163 -28.45 -4.58 4.89
CA ASP A 163 -29.35 -4.98 5.97
C ASP A 163 -29.27 -3.99 7.15
N ASP A 164 -28.69 -4.41 8.28
CA ASP A 164 -28.43 -3.61 9.49
C ASP A 164 -26.93 -3.32 9.73
N VAL A 165 -26.03 -3.78 8.84
CA VAL A 165 -24.58 -3.55 8.93
C VAL A 165 -24.20 -2.27 8.18
N GLU A 166 -23.56 -1.33 8.86
CA GLU A 166 -22.94 -0.16 8.22
C GLU A 166 -21.72 -0.62 7.41
N LEU A 167 -21.75 -0.37 6.10
CA LEU A 167 -20.64 -0.68 5.18
C LEU A 167 -19.70 0.52 5.02
N PHE A 168 -20.27 1.73 5.04
CA PHE A 168 -19.56 2.95 4.66
C PHE A 168 -20.18 4.16 5.35
N SER A 169 -19.33 5.12 5.70
CA SER A 169 -19.72 6.46 6.15
C SER A 169 -18.82 7.49 5.47
N GLY A 170 -19.44 8.49 4.87
CA GLY A 170 -18.77 9.56 4.14
C GLY A 170 -19.42 10.91 4.37
N ARG A 171 -18.78 11.99 3.91
CA ARG A 171 -19.39 13.32 3.83
C ARG A 171 -19.44 13.80 2.38
N THR A 172 -20.50 14.52 2.04
CA THR A 172 -20.66 15.07 0.69
C THR A 172 -19.72 16.24 0.42
N ASP A 173 -19.19 16.29 -0.81
CA ASP A 173 -18.36 17.38 -1.31
C ASP A 173 -19.14 18.70 -1.48
N ALA A 174 -18.50 19.72 -2.04
CA ALA A 174 -19.14 21.00 -2.32
C ALA A 174 -20.33 20.88 -3.30
N GLY A 175 -20.29 19.90 -4.21
CA GLY A 175 -21.38 19.56 -5.12
C GLY A 175 -22.42 18.61 -4.53
N GLY A 176 -22.38 18.34 -3.22
CA GLY A 176 -23.33 17.44 -2.56
C GLY A 176 -23.14 15.96 -2.91
N ARG A 177 -21.97 15.54 -3.39
CA ARG A 177 -21.69 14.17 -3.85
C ARG A 177 -20.74 13.43 -2.91
N VAL A 178 -20.91 12.12 -2.80
CA VAL A 178 -19.94 11.21 -2.17
C VAL A 178 -19.81 9.95 -3.02
N LEU A 179 -18.60 9.40 -3.07
CA LEU A 179 -18.30 8.16 -3.79
C LEU A 179 -18.43 6.97 -2.83
N PHE A 180 -19.09 5.91 -3.27
CA PHE A 180 -19.24 4.66 -2.54
C PHE A 180 -18.72 3.50 -3.41
N HIS A 181 -17.67 2.82 -2.94
CA HIS A 181 -17.03 1.70 -3.61
C HIS A 181 -17.19 0.43 -2.76
N PRO A 182 -18.26 -0.38 -2.92
CA PRO A 182 -18.54 -1.50 -2.05
C PRO A 182 -17.47 -2.60 -2.05
N LEU A 183 -16.76 -2.77 -3.17
CA LEU A 183 -15.71 -3.80 -3.32
C LEU A 183 -14.37 -3.39 -2.69
N ALA A 184 -14.12 -2.08 -2.55
CA ALA A 184 -12.89 -1.50 -2.00
C ALA A 184 -12.84 -1.49 -0.46
N LEU A 185 -13.94 -1.86 0.22
CA LEU A 185 -14.03 -1.89 1.68
C LEU A 185 -13.23 -3.06 2.26
N TYR A 186 -12.62 -2.86 3.43
CA TYR A 186 -11.85 -3.91 4.13
C TYR A 186 -12.61 -5.23 4.35
N ASN A 187 -13.92 -5.17 4.52
CA ASN A 187 -14.79 -6.35 4.56
C ASN A 187 -15.95 -6.17 3.58
N SER A 188 -15.66 -6.34 2.28
CA SER A 188 -16.65 -6.23 1.21
C SER A 188 -17.57 -7.45 1.07
N TRP A 189 -17.40 -8.52 1.86
CA TRP A 189 -18.20 -9.75 1.77
C TRP A 189 -19.71 -9.52 1.90
N GLN A 190 -20.12 -8.66 2.84
CA GLN A 190 -21.53 -8.33 3.02
C GLN A 190 -22.04 -7.56 1.79
N ALA A 191 -21.30 -6.53 1.36
CA ALA A 191 -21.62 -5.72 0.19
C ALA A 191 -21.72 -6.55 -1.11
N GLN A 192 -20.80 -7.50 -1.30
CA GLN A 192 -20.77 -8.44 -2.42
C GLN A 192 -22.01 -9.34 -2.49
N ARG A 193 -22.68 -9.60 -1.36
CA ARG A 193 -23.89 -10.45 -1.28
C ARG A 193 -25.19 -9.63 -1.30
N SER A 194 -25.12 -8.36 -0.95
CA SER A 194 -26.25 -7.44 -1.00
C SER A 194 -26.76 -7.22 -2.42
N ARG A 195 -28.10 -7.19 -2.53
CA ARG A 195 -28.83 -6.86 -3.77
C ARG A 195 -29.27 -5.41 -3.82
N ASP A 196 -29.32 -4.78 -2.66
CA ASP A 196 -29.67 -3.39 -2.47
C ASP A 196 -28.85 -2.81 -1.31
N TYR A 197 -28.78 -1.48 -1.27
CA TYR A 197 -28.10 -0.72 -0.22
C TYR A 197 -29.06 0.31 0.34
N ARG A 198 -29.21 0.33 1.67
CA ARG A 198 -29.99 1.34 2.39
C ARG A 198 -29.07 2.50 2.75
N VAL A 199 -29.30 3.66 2.14
CA VAL A 199 -28.57 4.89 2.44
C VAL A 199 -29.30 5.67 3.52
N VAL A 200 -28.55 6.35 4.39
CA VAL A 200 -29.02 7.36 5.33
C VAL A 200 -28.23 8.64 5.08
N ALA A 201 -28.89 9.71 4.63
CA ALA A 201 -28.27 11.02 4.48
C ALA A 201 -28.78 11.96 5.58
N THR A 202 -27.87 12.66 6.25
CA THR A 202 -28.15 13.52 7.41
C THR A 202 -27.38 14.84 7.32
N LYS A 203 -28.05 15.97 7.58
CA LYS A 203 -27.44 17.30 7.71
C LYS A 203 -28.15 18.08 8.82
N GLY A 204 -27.44 18.44 9.89
CA GLY A 204 -28.04 19.13 11.03
C GLY A 204 -29.20 18.32 11.63
N TYR A 205 -30.41 18.86 11.57
CA TYR A 205 -31.64 18.23 12.08
C TYR A 205 -32.44 17.43 11.05
N VAL A 206 -32.09 17.51 9.76
CA VAL A 206 -32.80 16.79 8.69
C VAL A 206 -32.06 15.49 8.35
N ALA A 207 -32.83 14.41 8.18
CA ALA A 207 -32.33 13.12 7.77
C ALA A 207 -33.33 12.40 6.86
N ARG A 208 -32.84 11.59 5.93
CA ARG A 208 -33.62 10.73 5.05
C ARG A 208 -32.95 9.36 4.96
N SER A 209 -33.75 8.30 4.87
CA SER A 209 -33.27 6.97 4.49
C SER A 209 -34.06 6.41 3.33
N GLU A 210 -33.37 5.93 2.31
CA GLU A 210 -33.92 5.31 1.10
C GLU A 210 -32.99 4.17 0.65
N THR A 211 -33.52 3.26 -0.17
CA THR A 211 -32.81 2.06 -0.62
C THR A 211 -32.72 2.04 -2.14
N PHE A 212 -31.55 1.68 -2.68
CA PHE A 212 -31.34 1.51 -4.13
C PHE A 212 -30.83 0.11 -4.45
N ALA A 213 -31.22 -0.44 -5.60
CA ALA A 213 -30.76 -1.74 -6.05
C ALA A 213 -29.35 -1.66 -6.65
N ARG A 214 -28.49 -2.61 -6.27
CA ARG A 214 -27.14 -2.78 -6.81
C ARG A 214 -27.21 -3.01 -8.32
N TYR A 215 -26.26 -2.44 -9.06
CA TYR A 215 -26.19 -2.47 -10.53
C TYR A 215 -27.37 -1.82 -11.30
N GLN A 216 -28.32 -1.15 -10.63
CA GLN A 216 -29.40 -0.44 -11.34
C GLN A 216 -28.89 0.84 -12.02
N THR A 217 -28.01 1.59 -11.35
CA THR A 217 -27.33 2.78 -11.87
C THR A 217 -26.12 3.09 -10.99
N ASP A 218 -25.08 3.67 -11.58
CA ASP A 218 -23.89 4.22 -10.91
C ASP A 218 -24.13 5.62 -10.30
N ARG A 219 -25.22 6.31 -10.64
CA ARG A 219 -25.54 7.65 -10.13
C ARG A 219 -26.87 7.64 -9.41
N TRP A 220 -26.85 7.91 -8.12
CA TRP A 220 -28.04 7.87 -7.28
C TRP A 220 -28.23 9.18 -6.51
N THR A 221 -29.47 9.54 -6.23
CA THR A 221 -29.83 10.80 -5.59
C THR A 221 -30.82 10.57 -4.46
N ILE A 222 -30.56 11.18 -3.30
CA ILE A 222 -31.46 11.20 -2.14
C ILE A 222 -31.86 12.64 -1.83
N THR A 223 -33.15 12.86 -1.64
CA THR A 223 -33.70 14.18 -1.25
C THR A 223 -33.93 14.23 0.26
N ILE A 224 -33.26 15.16 0.94
CA ILE A 224 -33.52 15.50 2.35
C ILE A 224 -34.40 16.75 2.45
N GLY A 225 -34.94 17.04 3.63
CA GLY A 225 -35.55 18.35 3.92
C GLY A 225 -34.52 19.49 3.83
N GLU A 226 -34.97 20.74 3.77
CA GLU A 226 -34.08 21.91 3.72
C GLU A 226 -33.21 22.00 5.00
N PRO A 227 -31.86 21.86 4.90
CA PRO A 227 -30.98 21.99 6.07
C PRO A 227 -30.58 23.45 6.32
N ASP A 228 -30.16 23.76 7.55
CA ASP A 228 -29.41 24.98 7.82
C ASP A 228 -28.11 24.99 6.98
N ARG A 229 -27.78 26.15 6.42
CA ARG A 229 -26.57 26.37 5.60
C ARG A 229 -25.83 27.61 6.12
N LEU A 230 -24.50 27.60 6.06
CA LEU A 230 -23.73 28.80 6.38
C LEU A 230 -23.96 29.92 5.37
N SER A 231 -23.86 31.16 5.86
CA SER A 231 -23.93 32.40 5.07
C SER A 231 -22.55 32.90 4.61
N TYR A 232 -21.57 32.01 4.49
CA TYR A 232 -20.33 32.18 3.71
C TYR A 232 -19.68 30.80 3.50
N ALA A 233 -18.88 30.63 2.44
CA ALA A 233 -18.11 29.41 2.23
C ALA A 233 -16.99 29.28 3.27
N GLN A 234 -16.66 28.05 3.69
CA GLN A 234 -15.53 27.78 4.57
C GLN A 234 -14.55 26.83 3.90
N LEU A 235 -13.25 27.12 3.99
CA LEU A 235 -12.18 26.34 3.36
C LEU A 235 -11.07 26.05 4.37
N ASP A 236 -10.83 24.78 4.67
CA ASP A 236 -9.58 24.32 5.27
C ASP A 236 -8.68 23.79 4.15
N LEU A 237 -7.59 24.51 3.89
CA LEU A 237 -6.59 24.15 2.88
C LEU A 237 -5.30 23.73 3.57
N LEU A 238 -4.87 22.49 3.35
CA LEU A 238 -3.65 21.96 3.92
C LEU A 238 -2.65 21.60 2.82
N PHE A 239 -1.38 21.91 3.06
CA PHE A 239 -0.27 21.42 2.24
C PHE A 239 0.41 20.28 3.00
N LEU A 240 0.50 19.10 2.39
CA LEU A 240 1.25 17.95 2.88
C LEU A 240 2.48 17.79 1.98
N ILE A 241 3.67 18.08 2.49
CA ILE A 241 4.86 18.28 1.67
C ILE A 241 5.96 17.29 2.08
N ASP A 242 6.49 16.57 1.10
CA ASP A 242 7.75 15.84 1.23
C ASP A 242 8.92 16.83 1.37
N ALA A 243 9.74 16.66 2.40
CA ALA A 243 10.85 17.53 2.76
C ALA A 243 12.20 16.80 2.88
N THR A 244 12.34 15.69 2.16
CA THR A 244 13.57 14.91 1.97
C THR A 244 14.59 15.66 1.10
N GLY A 245 15.76 15.07 0.89
CA GLY A 245 16.84 15.68 0.09
C GLY A 245 16.57 15.74 -1.43
N SER A 246 15.78 14.81 -1.98
CA SER A 246 15.47 14.75 -3.42
C SER A 246 14.64 15.96 -3.87
N MET A 247 13.64 16.33 -3.06
CA MET A 247 12.78 17.51 -3.20
C MET A 247 13.51 18.87 -3.03
N GLY A 248 14.84 18.89 -3.08
CA GLY A 248 15.71 20.04 -2.84
C GLY A 248 15.49 21.21 -3.78
N ASP A 249 15.48 20.95 -5.09
CA ASP A 249 15.28 21.99 -6.10
C ASP A 249 13.78 22.36 -6.17
N GLU A 250 12.92 21.36 -6.01
CA GLU A 250 11.46 21.39 -6.11
C GLU A 250 10.86 22.24 -5.00
N ILE A 251 11.15 21.98 -3.72
CA ILE A 251 10.64 22.78 -2.60
C ILE A 251 10.99 24.26 -2.75
N ASN A 252 12.17 24.60 -3.27
CA ASN A 252 12.56 26.00 -3.43
C ASN A 252 11.74 26.71 -4.52
N LYS A 253 11.32 26.02 -5.59
CA LYS A 253 10.38 26.53 -6.60
C LYS A 253 8.95 26.55 -6.03
N LEU A 254 8.51 25.42 -5.47
CA LEU A 254 7.15 25.16 -5.01
C LEU A 254 6.72 26.06 -3.84
N LYS A 255 7.63 26.48 -2.95
CA LYS A 255 7.32 27.47 -1.90
C LYS A 255 6.78 28.79 -2.44
N ALA A 256 7.34 29.29 -3.55
CA ALA A 256 6.86 30.51 -4.18
C ALA A 256 5.45 30.26 -4.74
N THR A 257 5.29 29.19 -5.53
CA THR A 257 4.01 28.74 -6.08
C THR A 257 2.93 28.56 -4.99
N MET A 258 3.23 27.91 -3.88
CA MET A 258 2.31 27.68 -2.75
C MET A 258 1.96 28.97 -2.01
N ALA A 259 2.90 29.90 -1.88
CA ALA A 259 2.63 31.23 -1.33
C ALA A 259 1.72 32.05 -2.27
N ASP A 260 1.95 31.96 -3.59
CA ASP A 260 1.12 32.61 -4.62
C ASP A 260 -0.28 31.97 -4.71
N ILE A 261 -0.40 30.65 -4.57
CA ILE A 261 -1.68 29.93 -4.42
C ILE A 261 -2.44 30.49 -3.20
N ALA A 262 -1.76 30.63 -2.06
CA ALA A 262 -2.38 31.10 -0.83
C ALA A 262 -2.78 32.59 -0.90
N ASP A 263 -1.94 33.46 -1.51
CA ASP A 263 -2.26 34.86 -1.84
C ASP A 263 -3.48 34.94 -2.77
N GLN A 264 -3.52 34.15 -3.85
CA GLN A 264 -4.65 34.10 -4.80
C GLN A 264 -5.95 33.59 -4.17
N ILE A 265 -5.87 32.56 -3.32
CA ILE A 265 -7.03 31.99 -2.61
C ILE A 265 -7.62 32.99 -1.60
N ALA A 266 -6.78 33.80 -0.95
CA ALA A 266 -7.22 34.82 0.01
C ALA A 266 -8.02 35.98 -0.63
N VAL A 267 -7.87 36.21 -1.94
CA VAL A 267 -8.55 37.30 -2.68
C VAL A 267 -9.63 36.80 -3.65
N LEU A 268 -10.06 35.55 -3.49
CA LEU A 268 -11.12 34.96 -4.31
C LEU A 268 -12.45 35.74 -4.20
N PRO A 269 -13.18 35.96 -5.31
CA PRO A 269 -14.50 36.60 -5.29
C PRO A 269 -15.49 35.96 -4.30
N GLU A 270 -15.37 34.64 -4.13
CA GLU A 270 -16.17 33.81 -3.24
C GLU A 270 -15.91 34.10 -1.74
N GLN A 271 -14.83 34.83 -1.41
CA GLN A 271 -14.39 35.24 -0.06
C GLN A 271 -14.59 34.16 1.04
N PRO A 272 -14.08 32.94 0.84
CA PRO A 272 -14.21 31.87 1.82
C PRO A 272 -13.51 32.23 3.15
N GLY A 273 -14.04 31.72 4.25
CA GLY A 273 -13.34 31.72 5.54
C GLY A 273 -12.21 30.69 5.53
N VAL A 274 -11.06 31.06 4.96
CA VAL A 274 -9.89 30.19 4.77
C VAL A 274 -9.13 29.97 6.08
N ARG A 275 -8.65 28.74 6.29
CA ARG A 275 -7.53 28.42 7.19
C ARG A 275 -6.50 27.59 6.44
N TYR A 276 -5.24 27.84 6.74
CA TYR A 276 -4.09 27.18 6.11
C TYR A 276 -3.40 26.26 7.12
N GLY A 277 -3.20 25.00 6.75
CA GLY A 277 -2.40 24.01 7.49
C GLY A 277 -1.16 23.60 6.70
N LEU A 278 -0.14 23.09 7.41
CA LEU A 278 1.06 22.52 6.79
C LEU A 278 1.49 21.27 7.55
N VAL A 279 1.68 20.16 6.84
CA VAL A 279 2.43 19.01 7.33
C VAL A 279 3.64 18.84 6.43
N ALA A 280 4.81 18.72 7.03
CA ALA A 280 6.03 18.36 6.31
C ALA A 280 6.57 17.04 6.85
N TYR A 281 7.04 16.16 5.97
CA TYR A 281 7.61 14.88 6.37
C TYR A 281 8.97 14.60 5.72
N ARG A 282 9.66 13.59 6.25
CA ARG A 282 10.86 12.93 5.72
C ARG A 282 10.84 11.48 6.19
N ASP A 283 11.94 10.73 6.07
CA ASP A 283 12.00 9.37 6.56
C ASP A 283 12.47 9.20 8.03
N ARG A 284 12.42 7.96 8.51
CA ARG A 284 12.92 7.50 9.79
C ARG A 284 14.45 7.53 9.85
N GLY A 285 14.97 8.15 10.90
CA GLY A 285 16.41 8.37 11.08
C GLY A 285 16.84 9.80 10.78
N ASP A 286 15.99 10.58 10.10
CA ASP A 286 16.20 12.01 9.89
C ASP A 286 15.98 12.85 11.15
N ALA A 287 16.31 14.15 11.02
CA ALA A 287 16.07 15.17 12.03
C ALA A 287 14.58 15.32 12.46
N PHE A 288 13.65 14.78 11.68
CA PHE A 288 12.24 14.54 12.03
C PHE A 288 11.60 13.62 10.98
N VAL A 289 10.66 12.76 11.39
CA VAL A 289 9.81 12.03 10.43
C VAL A 289 8.64 12.91 9.98
N VAL A 290 7.88 13.50 10.91
CA VAL A 290 6.79 14.44 10.59
C VAL A 290 6.84 15.70 11.45
N ARG A 291 6.50 16.84 10.84
CA ARG A 291 6.26 18.15 11.49
C ARG A 291 4.92 18.71 11.05
N SER A 292 3.96 18.70 11.97
CA SER A 292 2.62 19.25 11.77
C SER A 292 2.51 20.68 12.30
N TYR A 293 1.95 21.57 11.48
CA TYR A 293 1.60 22.94 11.83
C TYR A 293 0.09 23.12 11.61
N ASP A 294 -0.62 23.32 12.72
CA ASP A 294 -2.08 23.35 12.74
C ASP A 294 -2.69 24.60 12.06
N PHE A 295 -3.98 24.51 11.74
CA PHE A 295 -4.71 25.47 10.91
C PHE A 295 -4.69 26.89 11.47
N THR A 296 -4.17 27.83 10.66
CA THR A 296 -4.19 29.27 10.95
C THR A 296 -4.99 30.06 9.91
N PRO A 297 -5.84 31.03 10.32
CA PRO A 297 -6.44 31.99 9.39
C PRO A 297 -5.47 33.11 8.98
N ARG A 298 -4.24 33.15 9.53
CA ARG A 298 -3.26 34.20 9.25
C ARG A 298 -2.30 33.75 8.15
N LEU A 299 -2.53 34.24 6.93
CA LEU A 299 -1.69 33.97 5.76
C LEU A 299 -0.19 34.22 6.02
N ASP A 300 0.17 35.32 6.69
CA ASP A 300 1.55 35.64 7.10
C ASP A 300 2.22 34.57 7.98
N ASP A 301 1.47 33.87 8.83
CA ASP A 301 2.02 32.78 9.65
C ASP A 301 2.34 31.57 8.78
N PHE A 302 1.38 31.20 7.93
CA PHE A 302 1.53 30.08 7.00
C PHE A 302 2.71 30.33 6.06
N GLN A 303 2.79 31.50 5.43
CA GLN A 303 3.89 31.88 4.54
C GLN A 303 5.25 31.89 5.25
N ARG A 304 5.33 32.37 6.51
CA ARG A 304 6.57 32.27 7.31
C ARG A 304 6.99 30.82 7.58
N THR A 305 6.02 29.95 7.88
CA THR A 305 6.26 28.54 8.19
C THR A 305 6.73 27.79 6.94
N LEU A 306 6.03 27.99 5.82
CA LEU A 306 6.38 27.48 4.50
C LEU A 306 7.78 27.95 4.05
N ALA A 307 8.09 29.25 4.19
CA ALA A 307 9.41 29.78 3.84
C ALA A 307 10.55 29.14 4.65
N ALA A 308 10.29 28.80 5.92
CA ALA A 308 11.25 28.17 6.83
C ALA A 308 11.51 26.67 6.58
N LEU A 309 10.64 25.97 5.83
CA LEU A 309 10.82 24.56 5.48
C LEU A 309 12.15 24.31 4.75
N ARG A 310 12.79 23.15 4.91
CA ARG A 310 13.99 22.78 4.15
C ARG A 310 13.95 21.30 3.80
N ALA A 311 14.11 21.01 2.51
CA ALA A 311 14.57 19.73 1.98
C ALA A 311 15.94 19.39 2.55
N ASP A 312 16.10 18.20 3.11
CA ASP A 312 17.33 17.59 3.62
C ASP A 312 16.98 16.20 4.22
N GLY A 313 17.94 15.32 4.45
CA GLY A 313 17.62 13.93 4.83
C GLY A 313 17.16 13.04 3.67
N GLY A 314 16.39 11.99 3.98
CA GLY A 314 16.08 10.86 3.11
C GLY A 314 17.16 9.77 3.10
N GLY A 315 16.90 8.67 2.40
CA GLY A 315 17.80 7.51 2.36
C GLY A 315 17.63 6.67 1.10
N ASP A 316 17.05 5.49 1.26
CA ASP A 316 16.38 4.73 0.22
C ASP A 316 14.97 5.30 -0.06
N GLU A 317 14.47 5.06 -1.28
CA GLU A 317 13.05 5.20 -1.64
C GLU A 317 12.41 3.82 -1.38
N PRO A 318 11.23 3.69 -0.72
CA PRO A 318 10.16 4.69 -0.45
C PRO A 318 10.41 5.69 0.69
N GLU A 319 9.40 6.51 1.02
CA GLU A 319 9.46 7.57 2.05
C GLU A 319 8.32 7.46 3.10
N ALA A 320 8.37 8.16 4.23
CA ALA A 320 7.41 8.00 5.35
C ALA A 320 6.05 8.73 5.18
N LEU A 321 5.52 8.80 3.95
CA LEU A 321 4.24 9.43 3.64
C LEU A 321 3.05 8.84 4.44
N ASN A 322 3.08 7.55 4.79
CA ASN A 322 2.03 6.91 5.60
C ASN A 322 1.84 7.61 6.97
N GLU A 323 2.92 7.85 7.73
CA GLU A 323 2.83 8.55 9.03
C GLU A 323 2.38 10.00 8.84
N ALA A 324 2.82 10.64 7.75
CA ALA A 324 2.49 12.03 7.45
C ALA A 324 1.02 12.23 7.09
N LEU A 325 0.45 11.32 6.28
CA LEU A 325 -0.97 11.30 5.94
C LEU A 325 -1.82 10.97 7.18
N HIS A 326 -1.40 9.99 8.00
CA HIS A 326 -2.08 9.67 9.25
C HIS A 326 -2.23 10.90 10.16
N ARG A 327 -1.12 11.60 10.44
CA ARG A 327 -1.15 12.83 11.24
C ARG A 327 -1.95 13.95 10.58
N THR A 328 -1.91 14.05 9.24
CA THR A 328 -2.72 15.01 8.48
C THR A 328 -4.22 14.81 8.70
N ILE A 329 -4.68 13.55 8.69
CA ILE A 329 -6.09 13.21 8.82
C ILE A 329 -6.55 13.26 10.28
N HIS A 330 -5.74 12.78 11.24
CA HIS A 330 -6.16 12.56 12.63
C HIS A 330 -5.75 13.64 13.64
N ASP A 331 -4.53 14.18 13.57
CA ASP A 331 -3.94 15.04 14.62
C ASP A 331 -4.34 16.53 14.53
N LEU A 332 -4.85 16.97 13.37
CA LEU A 332 -5.07 18.39 13.06
C LEU A 332 -6.48 18.90 13.35
N SER A 333 -6.59 20.20 13.68
CA SER A 333 -7.84 20.86 14.08
C SER A 333 -8.72 21.26 12.89
N TRP A 334 -9.04 20.29 12.02
CA TRP A 334 -10.05 20.43 10.95
C TRP A 334 -11.39 20.94 11.51
N ARG A 335 -12.16 21.70 10.73
CA ARG A 335 -13.53 22.10 11.12
C ARG A 335 -14.51 20.95 10.90
N ASP A 336 -15.38 20.71 11.87
CA ASP A 336 -16.33 19.58 11.84
C ASP A 336 -17.55 19.77 10.92
N HIS A 337 -17.87 21.00 10.53
CA HIS A 337 -19.12 21.36 9.84
C HIS A 337 -18.93 22.40 8.73
N ASP A 338 -19.72 22.25 7.66
CA ASP A 338 -19.93 23.22 6.56
C ASP A 338 -18.65 23.77 5.94
N THR A 339 -17.60 22.94 5.92
CA THR A 339 -16.26 23.30 5.47
C THR A 339 -15.81 22.40 4.33
N VAL A 340 -15.36 23.01 3.25
CA VAL A 340 -14.60 22.35 2.19
C VAL A 340 -13.20 22.06 2.73
N ARG A 341 -12.78 20.79 2.74
CA ARG A 341 -11.51 20.34 3.33
C ARG A 341 -10.63 19.76 2.24
N LEU A 342 -9.51 20.40 1.93
CA LEU A 342 -8.63 20.04 0.82
C LEU A 342 -7.20 19.82 1.32
N VAL A 343 -6.59 18.72 0.93
CA VAL A 343 -5.15 18.43 1.09
C VAL A 343 -4.48 18.53 -0.27
N ILE A 344 -3.47 19.39 -0.40
CA ILE A 344 -2.53 19.39 -1.52
C ILE A 344 -1.32 18.58 -1.06
N LEU A 345 -1.24 17.32 -1.46
CA LEU A 345 -0.08 16.45 -1.22
C LEU A 345 0.98 16.75 -2.29
N VAL A 346 2.25 16.91 -1.93
CA VAL A 346 3.32 17.28 -2.86
C VAL A 346 4.59 16.50 -2.53
N ALA A 347 4.96 15.56 -3.41
CA ALA A 347 5.97 14.54 -3.14
C ALA A 347 6.50 13.88 -4.43
N ASP A 348 7.71 13.33 -4.38
CA ASP A 348 8.40 12.62 -5.47
C ASP A 348 8.60 11.12 -5.22
N ALA A 349 8.14 10.56 -4.10
CA ALA A 349 8.32 9.17 -3.73
C ALA A 349 7.02 8.47 -3.26
N PRO A 350 6.90 7.13 -3.42
CA PRO A 350 5.84 6.34 -2.79
C PRO A 350 6.00 6.26 -1.25
N PRO A 351 4.93 5.86 -0.51
CA PRO A 351 5.02 5.53 0.90
C PRO A 351 5.68 4.17 1.16
N HIS A 352 6.39 4.02 2.28
CA HIS A 352 6.81 2.69 2.79
C HIS A 352 5.62 1.75 3.05
N LEU A 353 5.58 0.60 2.37
CA LEU A 353 4.57 -0.46 2.57
C LEU A 353 5.10 -1.65 3.40
N ASP A 354 6.40 -1.67 3.70
CA ASP A 354 7.08 -2.75 4.41
C ASP A 354 7.07 -2.58 5.95
N TYR A 355 6.54 -1.46 6.47
CA TYR A 355 6.42 -1.14 7.88
C TYR A 355 5.28 -1.90 8.59
N ARG A 356 5.35 -3.25 8.58
CA ARG A 356 4.36 -4.23 9.07
C ARG A 356 3.86 -4.08 10.52
N TRP A 357 4.42 -3.16 11.30
CA TRP A 357 4.04 -2.90 12.69
C TRP A 357 3.24 -1.59 12.87
N GLU A 358 3.06 -0.80 11.81
CA GLU A 358 2.23 0.40 11.86
C GLU A 358 0.73 0.04 11.81
N PRO A 359 -0.11 0.69 12.65
CA PRO A 359 -1.56 0.48 12.66
C PRO A 359 -2.29 1.33 11.61
N PHE A 360 -1.56 1.97 10.70
CA PHE A 360 -2.05 2.92 9.70
C PHE A 360 -1.32 2.73 8.36
N SER A 361 -1.94 3.22 7.29
CA SER A 361 -1.49 3.12 5.90
C SER A 361 -2.28 4.12 5.05
N TYR A 362 -1.76 4.51 3.89
CA TYR A 362 -2.48 5.44 3.01
C TYR A 362 -3.88 4.94 2.63
N ASP A 363 -4.06 3.62 2.47
CA ASP A 363 -5.32 2.99 2.11
C ASP A 363 -6.32 2.88 3.28
N THR A 364 -5.86 2.86 4.54
CA THR A 364 -6.76 3.04 5.72
C THR A 364 -7.19 4.50 5.80
N ASP A 365 -6.22 5.42 5.78
CA ASP A 365 -6.47 6.83 6.08
C ASP A 365 -7.23 7.57 4.97
N MET A 366 -7.19 7.10 3.71
CA MET A 366 -8.07 7.65 2.66
C MET A 366 -9.55 7.35 2.89
N ILE A 367 -9.89 6.23 3.55
CA ILE A 367 -11.27 5.92 3.93
C ILE A 367 -11.73 6.88 5.04
N GLU A 368 -10.87 7.14 6.04
CA GLU A 368 -11.13 8.15 7.07
C GLU A 368 -11.22 9.56 6.46
N ALA A 369 -10.40 9.89 5.46
CA ALA A 369 -10.48 11.15 4.73
C ALA A 369 -11.87 11.34 4.10
N VAL A 370 -12.41 10.31 3.44
CA VAL A 370 -13.80 10.32 2.91
C VAL A 370 -14.84 10.47 4.04
N ARG A 371 -14.66 9.77 5.18
CA ARG A 371 -15.54 9.92 6.36
C ARG A 371 -15.53 11.34 6.94
N ARG A 372 -14.40 12.03 6.87
CA ARG A 372 -14.21 13.43 7.26
C ARG A 372 -14.53 14.44 6.14
N GLY A 373 -14.82 14.00 4.93
CA GLY A 373 -15.05 14.88 3.77
C GLY A 373 -13.81 15.68 3.36
N ILE A 374 -12.64 15.06 3.50
CA ILE A 374 -11.33 15.60 3.10
C ILE A 374 -11.00 15.06 1.70
N LYS A 375 -10.86 15.95 0.72
CA LYS A 375 -10.35 15.62 -0.63
C LYS A 375 -8.84 15.75 -0.66
N ILE A 376 -8.15 14.80 -1.31
CA ILE A 376 -6.70 14.83 -1.51
C ILE A 376 -6.42 15.10 -2.99
N PHE A 377 -5.57 16.08 -3.26
CA PHE A 377 -5.02 16.42 -4.58
C PHE A 377 -3.51 16.23 -4.52
N PRO A 378 -3.01 15.02 -4.84
CA PRO A 378 -1.58 14.80 -4.95
C PRO A 378 -1.02 15.53 -6.18
N VAL A 379 0.16 16.10 -5.99
CA VAL A 379 1.01 16.74 -6.98
C VAL A 379 2.25 15.88 -7.08
N GLY A 380 2.32 15.01 -8.09
CA GLY A 380 3.51 14.23 -8.39
C GLY A 380 4.64 15.15 -8.83
N ALA A 381 5.69 15.21 -8.03
CA ALA A 381 6.90 15.97 -8.31
C ALA A 381 7.87 15.18 -9.21
N SER A 382 9.04 15.76 -9.48
CA SER A 382 10.08 15.16 -10.32
C SER A 382 10.46 13.75 -9.89
N ASN A 383 10.53 12.81 -10.83
CA ASN A 383 10.93 11.41 -10.60
C ASN A 383 9.94 10.53 -9.81
N LEU A 384 8.69 10.97 -9.57
CA LEU A 384 7.67 10.12 -8.96
C LEU A 384 7.46 8.85 -9.80
N ASN A 385 7.89 7.71 -9.25
CA ASN A 385 7.88 6.45 -9.96
C ASN A 385 6.44 5.90 -10.16
N ALA A 386 6.30 4.80 -10.90
CA ALA A 386 4.99 4.20 -11.20
C ALA A 386 4.22 3.73 -9.95
N GLU A 387 4.89 3.30 -8.89
CA GLU A 387 4.28 2.93 -7.60
C GLU A 387 3.73 4.18 -6.88
N GLY A 388 4.50 5.26 -6.87
CA GLY A 388 4.08 6.57 -6.39
C GLY A 388 2.88 7.11 -7.17
N GLU A 389 2.93 7.08 -8.51
CA GLU A 389 1.81 7.48 -9.37
C GLU A 389 0.54 6.67 -9.06
N TYR A 390 0.64 5.34 -8.98
CA TYR A 390 -0.49 4.46 -8.68
C TYR A 390 -1.13 4.80 -7.33
N ILE A 391 -0.32 4.99 -6.29
CA ILE A 391 -0.79 5.32 -4.95
C ILE A 391 -1.42 6.72 -4.92
N PHE A 392 -0.83 7.69 -5.63
CA PHE A 392 -1.34 9.07 -5.67
C PHE A 392 -2.65 9.14 -6.46
N ARG A 393 -2.76 8.45 -7.59
CA ARG A 393 -4.02 8.33 -8.33
C ARG A 393 -5.10 7.62 -7.53
N GLN A 394 -4.74 6.58 -6.74
CA GLN A 394 -5.67 5.95 -5.81
C GLN A 394 -6.16 6.92 -4.73
N LEU A 395 -5.27 7.71 -4.09
CA LEU A 395 -5.64 8.73 -3.11
C LEU A 395 -6.56 9.81 -3.71
N ALA A 396 -6.24 10.30 -4.91
CA ALA A 396 -7.04 11.29 -5.63
C ALA A 396 -8.43 10.73 -5.96
N GLN A 397 -8.47 9.57 -6.62
CA GLN A 397 -9.71 8.95 -7.06
C GLN A 397 -10.62 8.62 -5.89
N PHE A 398 -10.11 7.94 -4.86
CA PHE A 398 -10.92 7.46 -3.75
C PHE A 398 -11.52 8.60 -2.91
N THR A 399 -10.77 9.70 -2.74
CA THR A 399 -11.25 10.88 -1.99
C THR A 399 -12.06 11.87 -2.84
N GLY A 400 -12.20 11.63 -4.15
CA GLY A 400 -12.92 12.54 -5.07
C GLY A 400 -12.15 13.82 -5.39
N GLY A 401 -10.82 13.79 -5.25
CA GLY A 401 -9.89 14.78 -5.79
C GLY A 401 -9.42 14.44 -7.21
N LYS A 402 -8.30 15.02 -7.62
CA LYS A 402 -7.68 14.86 -8.96
C LYS A 402 -6.16 14.69 -8.82
N PHE A 403 -5.55 13.88 -9.68
CA PHE A 403 -4.09 13.73 -9.71
C PHE A 403 -3.47 14.84 -10.56
N VAL A 404 -2.61 15.63 -9.93
CA VAL A 404 -1.81 16.69 -10.55
C VAL A 404 -0.38 16.18 -10.67
N PHE A 405 0.32 16.55 -11.73
CA PHE A 405 1.71 16.13 -11.95
C PHE A 405 2.50 17.25 -12.62
N LEU A 406 3.78 17.37 -12.29
CA LEU A 406 4.65 18.37 -12.91
C LEU A 406 4.99 17.98 -14.35
N THR A 407 5.08 18.98 -15.23
CA THR A 407 5.41 18.78 -16.65
C THR A 407 6.65 19.57 -17.06
N TYR A 408 7.42 19.02 -17.98
CA TYR A 408 8.77 19.47 -18.32
C TYR A 408 8.95 19.67 -19.83
N ALA A 409 10.06 20.30 -20.22
CA ALA A 409 10.41 20.49 -21.64
C ALA A 409 10.89 19.19 -22.32
N ASP A 410 11.38 18.24 -21.52
CA ASP A 410 11.63 16.84 -21.82
C ASP A 410 11.05 16.06 -20.64
N GLY A 411 10.02 15.25 -20.87
CA GLY A 411 9.27 14.55 -19.81
C GLY A 411 10.14 13.61 -18.97
N SER A 412 11.24 13.10 -19.54
CA SER A 412 12.19 12.19 -18.87
C SER A 412 13.29 12.91 -18.09
N ASN A 413 13.29 14.25 -18.09
CA ASN A 413 14.36 15.06 -17.51
C ASN A 413 13.80 16.28 -16.78
N PRO A 414 13.57 16.19 -15.45
CA PRO A 414 13.09 17.31 -14.64
C PRO A 414 13.99 18.58 -14.66
N ARG A 415 15.26 18.43 -15.06
CA ARG A 415 16.21 19.55 -15.21
C ARG A 415 16.13 20.24 -16.58
N SER A 416 15.26 19.78 -17.48
CA SER A 416 14.99 20.43 -18.78
C SER A 416 14.25 21.76 -18.66
N GLY A 417 13.64 22.03 -17.50
CA GLY A 417 12.81 23.20 -17.24
C GLY A 417 11.33 22.97 -17.56
N PRO A 418 10.48 23.98 -17.37
CA PRO A 418 9.03 23.89 -17.58
C PRO A 418 8.67 23.58 -19.04
N GLY A 419 7.63 22.77 -19.23
CA GLY A 419 7.13 22.41 -20.55
C GLY A 419 5.86 21.58 -20.48
N THR A 420 5.60 20.79 -21.53
CA THR A 420 4.32 20.10 -21.73
C THR A 420 4.42 18.58 -21.77
N GLU A 421 5.57 18.00 -21.43
CA GLU A 421 5.80 16.56 -21.44
C GLU A 421 5.84 15.98 -20.02
N THR A 422 5.52 14.70 -19.90
CA THR A 422 5.58 13.90 -18.67
C THR A 422 5.89 12.44 -19.02
N ASP A 423 6.40 11.69 -18.06
CA ASP A 423 6.63 10.25 -18.10
C ASP A 423 5.52 9.42 -17.42
N HIS A 424 4.52 10.06 -16.81
CA HIS A 424 3.33 9.42 -16.23
C HIS A 424 2.40 8.75 -17.28
N ASP A 425 1.66 7.71 -16.87
CA ASP A 425 0.68 6.97 -17.72
C ASP A 425 -0.64 7.77 -17.87
N VAL A 426 -0.56 8.90 -18.58
CA VAL A 426 -1.66 9.86 -18.83
C VAL A 426 -1.74 10.26 -20.30
N ASP A 427 -2.83 9.88 -20.97
CA ASP A 427 -2.97 10.00 -22.43
C ASP A 427 -3.37 11.40 -22.93
N THR A 428 -4.18 12.15 -22.18
CA THR A 428 -4.69 13.46 -22.61
C THR A 428 -4.84 14.40 -21.41
N TYR A 429 -4.09 15.50 -21.42
CA TYR A 429 -4.16 16.52 -20.38
C TYR A 429 -3.92 17.92 -20.98
N SER A 430 -4.24 18.94 -20.19
CA SER A 430 -3.88 20.33 -20.48
C SER A 430 -2.87 20.82 -19.45
N VAL A 431 -1.97 21.70 -19.89
CA VAL A 431 -0.87 22.22 -19.07
C VAL A 431 -1.09 23.70 -18.77
N ASP A 432 -0.94 24.07 -17.50
CA ASP A 432 -0.88 25.45 -17.03
C ASP A 432 0.24 25.57 -15.99
N THR A 433 0.45 26.76 -15.42
CA THR A 433 1.31 26.90 -14.24
C THR A 433 0.63 26.28 -13.01
N LEU A 434 1.42 25.62 -12.16
CA LEU A 434 0.89 24.87 -11.00
C LEU A 434 0.07 25.76 -10.05
N ASP A 435 0.43 27.04 -9.90
CA ASP A 435 -0.33 27.99 -9.08
C ASP A 435 -1.76 28.16 -9.63
N ARG A 436 -1.90 28.42 -10.93
CA ARG A 436 -3.19 28.59 -11.58
C ARG A 436 -3.99 27.30 -11.59
N LEU A 437 -3.33 26.17 -11.78
CA LEU A 437 -3.97 24.85 -11.76
C LEU A 437 -4.57 24.60 -10.37
N VAL A 438 -3.80 24.71 -9.30
CA VAL A 438 -4.31 24.49 -7.92
C VAL A 438 -5.37 25.53 -7.55
N VAL A 439 -5.16 26.81 -7.85
CA VAL A 439 -6.17 27.86 -7.62
C VAL A 439 -7.46 27.55 -8.39
N ARG A 440 -7.37 27.10 -9.64
CA ARG A 440 -8.53 26.68 -10.44
C ARG A 440 -9.26 25.51 -9.80
N LEU A 441 -8.56 24.48 -9.33
CA LEU A 441 -9.18 23.34 -8.64
C LEU A 441 -9.92 23.77 -7.36
N VAL A 442 -9.32 24.64 -6.53
CA VAL A 442 -9.97 25.19 -5.33
C VAL A 442 -11.22 26.01 -5.70
N ARG A 443 -11.17 26.78 -6.79
CA ARG A 443 -12.34 27.52 -7.29
C ARG A 443 -13.42 26.61 -7.88
N GLU A 444 -13.04 25.57 -8.60
CA GLU A 444 -13.95 24.54 -9.12
C GLU A 444 -14.72 23.85 -7.98
N GLU A 445 -14.07 23.58 -6.85
CA GLU A 445 -14.73 23.08 -5.64
C GLU A 445 -15.64 24.13 -5.00
N LEU A 446 -15.15 25.34 -4.70
CA LEU A 446 -15.96 26.39 -4.04
C LEU A 446 -17.19 26.80 -4.86
N ALA A 447 -17.09 26.83 -6.20
CA ALA A 447 -18.20 27.17 -7.09
C ALA A 447 -19.36 26.17 -7.04
N GLN A 448 -19.11 24.91 -6.65
CA GLN A 448 -20.14 23.88 -6.54
C GLN A 448 -21.10 24.09 -5.36
N LEU A 449 -20.74 24.91 -4.37
CA LEU A 449 -21.60 25.29 -3.23
C LEU A 449 -22.87 26.07 -3.65
N GLY A 450 -22.96 26.50 -4.92
CA GLY A 450 -24.17 27.02 -5.53
C GLY A 450 -24.17 28.54 -5.73
N SER A 451 -24.31 28.96 -6.99
CA SER A 451 -24.42 30.37 -7.39
C SER A 451 -25.77 31.04 -7.07
N GLY A 452 -26.70 30.32 -6.43
CA GLY A 452 -27.94 30.88 -5.88
C GLY A 452 -27.81 31.41 -4.44
N GLN A 453 -26.64 31.25 -3.80
CA GLN A 453 -26.47 31.45 -2.36
C GLN A 453 -25.59 32.65 -1.97
N TRP A 454 -24.92 33.29 -2.95
CA TRP A 454 -24.12 34.50 -2.81
C TRP A 454 -24.58 35.54 -3.82
N ASP A 455 -25.13 36.67 -3.37
CA ASP A 455 -25.52 37.78 -4.27
C ASP A 455 -24.27 38.59 -4.69
N SER A 456 -23.39 37.95 -5.47
CA SER A 456 -22.20 38.56 -6.02
C SER A 456 -22.57 39.40 -7.25
N GLY A 457 -22.67 40.72 -7.06
CA GLY A 457 -22.98 41.65 -8.13
C GLY A 457 -21.98 41.61 -9.29
N GLN A 458 -22.52 41.33 -10.48
CA GLN A 458 -21.95 41.47 -11.84
C GLN A 458 -20.93 40.43 -12.34
N ALA A 459 -21.21 39.97 -13.57
CA ALA A 459 -20.61 38.82 -14.24
C ALA A 459 -19.38 39.14 -15.11
N GLY A 460 -18.59 38.09 -15.39
CA GLY A 460 -17.68 37.98 -16.54
C GLY A 460 -17.98 36.70 -17.33
N ALA A 461 -17.79 36.68 -18.65
CA ALA A 461 -18.49 35.76 -19.53
C ALA A 461 -17.65 34.64 -20.16
N GLY A 462 -18.32 33.51 -20.45
CA GLY A 462 -18.11 32.74 -21.68
C GLY A 462 -17.21 31.49 -21.62
N VAL A 463 -17.83 30.32 -21.44
CA VAL A 463 -17.27 29.03 -21.88
C VAL A 463 -18.28 28.34 -22.79
N VAL A 464 -17.86 27.97 -24.00
CA VAL A 464 -18.68 27.27 -24.99
C VAL A 464 -18.69 25.78 -24.65
N ARG A 465 -19.85 25.23 -24.26
CA ARG A 465 -20.04 23.77 -24.16
C ARG A 465 -20.12 23.17 -25.57
N GLN A 466 -19.20 22.27 -25.91
CA GLN A 466 -19.42 21.34 -27.01
C GLN A 466 -20.27 20.15 -26.54
N GLN A 467 -20.94 19.49 -27.48
CA GLN A 467 -21.95 18.47 -27.24
C GLN A 467 -21.31 17.07 -27.43
N PRO A 468 -21.49 16.11 -26.51
CA PRO A 468 -20.84 14.82 -26.60
C PRO A 468 -21.40 13.96 -27.74
N SER A 469 -20.50 13.22 -28.40
CA SER A 469 -20.82 12.21 -29.42
C SER A 469 -21.39 10.92 -28.79
N PRO A 470 -22.16 10.11 -29.53
CA PRO A 470 -22.81 8.91 -28.98
C PRO A 470 -21.82 7.77 -28.67
N VAL A 471 -22.04 7.13 -27.52
CA VAL A 471 -21.25 6.00 -26.99
C VAL A 471 -21.56 4.70 -27.77
N PRO A 472 -20.54 3.89 -28.16
CA PRO A 472 -20.76 2.57 -28.74
C PRO A 472 -21.09 1.50 -27.69
N THR A 473 -21.94 0.53 -28.05
CA THR A 473 -22.39 -0.54 -27.15
C THR A 473 -21.27 -1.54 -26.83
N PRO A 474 -21.06 -1.95 -25.56
CA PRO A 474 -20.02 -2.90 -25.19
C PRO A 474 -20.29 -4.34 -25.67
N THR A 475 -19.21 -5.10 -25.86
CA THR A 475 -19.24 -6.53 -26.25
C THR A 475 -18.96 -7.41 -25.01
N PRO A 476 -19.66 -8.54 -24.80
CA PRO A 476 -19.43 -9.40 -23.63
C PRO A 476 -18.05 -10.08 -23.61
N GLN A 477 -17.43 -10.15 -22.42
CA GLN A 477 -16.19 -10.90 -22.15
C GLN A 477 -16.46 -12.42 -22.00
N PRO A 478 -15.50 -13.30 -22.37
CA PRO A 478 -15.64 -14.76 -22.23
C PRO A 478 -15.35 -15.27 -20.81
N PRO A 479 -15.86 -16.46 -20.42
CA PRO A 479 -15.68 -17.01 -19.07
C PRO A 479 -14.27 -17.57 -18.82
N LEU A 480 -13.79 -17.39 -17.58
CA LEU A 480 -12.52 -17.93 -17.07
C LEU A 480 -12.43 -19.46 -17.21
N GLN A 481 -11.21 -19.97 -17.43
CA GLN A 481 -10.94 -21.40 -17.64
C GLN A 481 -10.07 -21.96 -16.51
N PRO A 482 -10.14 -23.27 -16.21
CA PRO A 482 -9.20 -23.94 -15.32
C PRO A 482 -7.75 -23.82 -15.80
N ILE A 483 -6.82 -23.66 -14.86
CA ILE A 483 -5.37 -23.62 -15.12
C ILE A 483 -4.76 -24.91 -14.59
N SER A 484 -3.91 -25.57 -15.38
CA SER A 484 -3.18 -26.77 -14.96
C SER A 484 -1.66 -26.58 -15.14
N CYS A 485 -0.91 -26.89 -14.08
CA CYS A 485 0.54 -26.85 -14.01
C CYS A 485 1.10 -28.28 -13.95
N VAL A 486 2.25 -28.55 -14.57
CA VAL A 486 2.93 -29.86 -14.45
C VAL A 486 4.31 -29.66 -13.81
N ILE A 487 4.57 -30.45 -12.77
CA ILE A 487 5.79 -30.39 -11.97
C ILE A 487 6.47 -31.76 -12.08
N GLU A 488 7.69 -31.79 -12.60
CA GLU A 488 8.48 -33.00 -12.76
C GLU A 488 9.86 -32.85 -12.10
N ALA A 489 10.53 -33.98 -11.83
CA ALA A 489 11.84 -33.98 -11.19
C ALA A 489 12.90 -33.21 -12.01
N GLY A 490 13.20 -31.99 -11.59
CA GLY A 490 14.19 -31.10 -12.23
C GLY A 490 13.63 -30.15 -13.30
N TRP A 491 12.31 -30.12 -13.53
CA TRP A 491 11.66 -29.18 -14.44
C TRP A 491 10.24 -28.82 -14.00
N SER A 492 9.96 -27.52 -13.89
CA SER A 492 8.60 -27.00 -13.66
C SER A 492 8.16 -26.18 -14.87
N GLY A 493 7.08 -26.61 -15.52
CA GLY A 493 6.53 -25.94 -16.70
C GLY A 493 5.02 -25.75 -16.57
N CYS A 494 4.57 -24.51 -16.71
CA CYS A 494 3.15 -24.18 -16.72
C CYS A 494 2.75 -23.67 -18.11
N THR A 495 1.46 -23.70 -18.43
CA THR A 495 0.93 -22.98 -19.61
C THR A 495 0.92 -21.47 -19.33
N ASP A 496 1.11 -20.66 -20.38
CA ASP A 496 1.54 -19.24 -20.33
C ASP A 496 0.54 -18.21 -19.74
N ASN A 497 -0.18 -18.53 -18.65
CA ASN A 497 -1.23 -17.66 -18.08
C ASN A 497 -1.29 -17.66 -16.53
N LEU A 498 -0.14 -17.74 -15.86
CA LEU A 498 -0.06 -17.63 -14.40
C LEU A 498 0.54 -16.29 -13.96
N VAL A 499 -0.34 -15.41 -13.51
CA VAL A 499 0.02 -14.22 -12.72
C VAL A 499 -0.01 -14.53 -11.20
N THR A 500 -0.49 -15.72 -10.82
CA THR A 500 -0.92 -16.06 -9.44
C THR A 500 -0.24 -17.28 -8.81
N ALA A 501 0.77 -17.87 -9.45
CA ALA A 501 1.61 -18.90 -8.81
C ALA A 501 3.07 -18.42 -8.69
N ARG A 502 3.62 -18.45 -7.46
CA ARG A 502 5.02 -18.12 -7.20
C ARG A 502 5.78 -19.40 -6.86
N VAL A 503 6.61 -19.88 -7.77
CA VAL A 503 7.54 -20.98 -7.47
C VAL A 503 8.68 -20.42 -6.61
N VAL A 504 8.78 -20.88 -5.35
CA VAL A 504 9.80 -20.43 -4.39
C VAL A 504 10.70 -21.60 -4.03
N THR A 505 11.77 -21.79 -4.80
CA THR A 505 12.76 -22.84 -4.51
C THR A 505 13.62 -22.45 -3.31
N LEU A 506 13.36 -23.08 -2.16
CA LEU A 506 14.21 -22.98 -0.97
C LEU A 506 15.32 -24.04 -1.03
N VAL A 507 16.58 -23.58 -1.02
CA VAL A 507 17.76 -24.45 -0.83
C VAL A 507 18.41 -24.05 0.48
N GLU A 508 17.94 -24.63 1.60
CA GLU A 508 18.60 -24.48 2.89
C GLU A 508 19.46 -25.71 3.21
N HIS A 509 20.75 -25.45 3.41
CA HIS A 509 21.85 -26.38 3.72
C HIS A 509 22.24 -27.42 2.64
N GLU A 510 23.56 -27.55 2.44
CA GLU A 510 24.22 -28.17 1.29
C GLU A 510 24.00 -29.69 1.07
N HIS A 511 23.10 -30.35 1.81
CA HIS A 511 22.96 -31.82 1.78
C HIS A 511 21.54 -32.41 1.70
N GLN A 512 20.45 -31.62 1.80
CA GLN A 512 19.07 -32.15 1.73
C GLN A 512 18.22 -31.30 0.79
N GLY A 513 17.85 -31.85 -0.38
CA GLY A 513 17.23 -31.11 -1.48
C GLY A 513 15.71 -31.24 -1.52
N PHE A 514 14.99 -30.15 -1.22
CA PHE A 514 13.52 -30.10 -1.24
C PHE A 514 12.99 -29.16 -2.31
N GLY A 515 11.87 -29.55 -2.94
CA GLY A 515 11.10 -28.69 -3.85
C GLY A 515 9.85 -28.16 -3.15
N VAL A 516 9.84 -26.86 -2.82
CA VAL A 516 8.66 -26.18 -2.28
C VAL A 516 7.96 -25.40 -3.38
N HIS A 517 6.66 -25.63 -3.55
CA HIS A 517 5.82 -24.90 -4.50
C HIS A 517 4.69 -24.20 -3.74
N ALA A 518 4.58 -22.88 -3.90
CA ALA A 518 3.53 -22.08 -3.30
C ALA A 518 2.46 -21.72 -4.35
N PHE A 519 1.20 -21.96 -4.01
CA PHE A 519 0.04 -21.69 -4.85
C PHE A 519 -0.89 -20.75 -4.10
N ASP A 520 -1.14 -19.57 -4.67
CA ASP A 520 -2.11 -18.65 -4.11
C ASP A 520 -3.51 -19.02 -4.58
N LEU A 521 -4.39 -19.33 -3.62
CA LEU A 521 -5.79 -19.70 -3.85
C LEU A 521 -6.76 -18.60 -3.42
N ASP A 522 -6.26 -17.38 -3.27
CA ASP A 522 -7.06 -16.20 -3.03
C ASP A 522 -8.30 -16.13 -3.95
N PRO A 523 -9.52 -16.17 -3.39
CA PRO A 523 -10.77 -16.07 -4.13
C PRO A 523 -10.90 -14.79 -4.98
N ARG A 524 -10.15 -13.71 -4.64
CA ARG A 524 -10.07 -12.48 -5.45
C ARG A 524 -9.50 -12.75 -6.85
N ASN A 525 -8.66 -13.79 -6.99
CA ASN A 525 -8.14 -14.23 -8.29
C ASN A 525 -9.15 -15.06 -9.12
N GLY A 526 -10.36 -15.31 -8.59
CA GLY A 526 -11.44 -16.00 -9.31
C GLY A 526 -11.40 -17.52 -9.24
N TYR A 527 -10.55 -18.12 -8.40
CA TYR A 527 -10.40 -19.57 -8.20
C TYR A 527 -10.77 -19.93 -6.76
N ASP A 528 -11.63 -20.94 -6.54
CA ASP A 528 -12.11 -21.33 -5.20
C ASP A 528 -11.73 -22.76 -4.79
N ARG A 529 -11.04 -23.48 -5.67
CA ARG A 529 -10.72 -24.90 -5.53
C ARG A 529 -9.41 -25.25 -6.22
N VAL A 530 -8.57 -26.02 -5.54
CA VAL A 530 -7.38 -26.67 -6.09
C VAL A 530 -7.52 -28.18 -6.10
N ARG A 531 -6.82 -28.81 -7.05
CA ARG A 531 -6.59 -30.26 -7.10
C ARG A 531 -5.13 -30.56 -7.38
N PHE A 532 -4.56 -31.49 -6.63
CA PHE A 532 -3.23 -32.06 -6.85
C PHE A 532 -3.38 -33.50 -7.29
N ASP A 533 -2.94 -33.84 -8.50
CA ASP A 533 -2.84 -35.21 -9.01
C ASP A 533 -1.36 -35.63 -8.97
N ILE A 534 -0.99 -36.48 -8.01
CA ILE A 534 0.38 -36.87 -7.67
C ILE A 534 0.64 -38.29 -8.18
N THR A 535 1.51 -38.44 -9.19
CA THR A 535 1.90 -39.72 -9.79
C THR A 535 3.29 -40.16 -9.32
N TYR A 536 3.39 -41.37 -8.79
CA TYR A 536 4.61 -41.90 -8.17
C TYR A 536 5.41 -42.76 -9.16
N VAL A 537 6.75 -42.72 -9.09
CA VAL A 537 7.62 -43.53 -9.98
C VAL A 537 8.02 -44.86 -9.35
N ASP A 538 8.27 -44.87 -8.03
CA ASP A 538 8.61 -46.05 -7.24
C ASP A 538 8.07 -45.86 -5.79
N ALA A 539 8.14 -46.91 -4.96
CA ALA A 539 7.47 -46.98 -3.64
C ALA A 539 7.83 -45.82 -2.67
N PRO A 540 6.87 -45.24 -1.92
CA PRO A 540 6.99 -43.87 -1.43
C PRO A 540 7.94 -43.67 -0.23
N ALA A 541 8.87 -42.73 -0.39
CA ALA A 541 9.58 -42.09 0.72
C ALA A 541 9.18 -40.60 0.87
N GLY A 542 8.05 -40.37 1.55
CA GLY A 542 7.67 -39.07 2.11
C GLY A 542 7.19 -37.99 1.13
N VAL A 543 5.87 -37.83 1.00
CA VAL A 543 5.24 -36.61 0.49
C VAL A 543 4.51 -35.92 1.64
N SER A 544 4.71 -34.60 1.81
CA SER A 544 3.79 -33.76 2.57
C SER A 544 3.12 -32.74 1.65
N VAL A 545 1.88 -32.38 1.98
CA VAL A 545 1.20 -31.19 1.46
C VAL A 545 0.76 -30.41 2.68
N ASP A 546 1.45 -29.31 2.96
CA ASP A 546 1.30 -28.51 4.17
C ASP A 546 0.44 -27.28 3.87
N ILE A 547 -0.82 -27.34 4.31
CA ILE A 547 -1.81 -26.29 4.04
C ILE A 547 -1.59 -25.20 5.10
N VAL A 548 -1.22 -24.01 4.66
CA VAL A 548 -0.93 -22.84 5.52
C VAL A 548 -1.93 -21.73 5.21
N ASP A 549 -2.28 -20.96 6.23
CA ASP A 549 -3.22 -19.84 6.15
C ASP A 549 -2.59 -18.60 6.82
N GLN A 550 -1.41 -18.21 6.33
CA GLN A 550 -0.61 -17.07 6.80
C GLN A 550 0.26 -16.50 5.66
N PRO A 551 0.46 -15.17 5.57
CA PRO A 551 1.35 -14.58 4.58
C PRO A 551 2.83 -14.66 4.97
N GLY A 552 3.61 -15.48 4.24
CA GLY A 552 5.08 -15.48 4.29
C GLY A 552 5.72 -16.88 4.36
N PRO A 553 7.03 -17.00 4.07
CA PRO A 553 7.70 -18.30 4.12
C PRO A 553 7.94 -18.76 5.57
N ILE A 554 7.22 -19.83 5.97
CA ILE A 554 7.58 -20.91 6.92
C ILE A 554 8.27 -20.47 8.26
N VAL A 555 7.86 -20.79 9.49
CA VAL A 555 7.10 -21.88 10.14
C VAL A 555 6.23 -21.26 11.29
N TRP A 556 5.49 -21.91 12.21
CA TRP A 556 5.41 -23.29 12.74
C TRP A 556 3.95 -23.80 12.88
N LEU A 557 2.96 -23.10 12.31
CA LEU A 557 1.53 -23.38 12.49
C LEU A 557 0.90 -23.81 11.16
N THR A 558 1.00 -25.10 10.83
CA THR A 558 0.23 -25.70 9.73
C THR A 558 -1.19 -25.99 10.22
N PRO A 559 -2.24 -25.22 9.84
CA PRO A 559 -3.63 -25.52 10.20
C PRO A 559 -4.05 -26.93 9.75
N ALA A 560 -3.46 -27.44 8.67
CA ALA A 560 -3.59 -28.83 8.27
C ALA A 560 -2.39 -29.34 7.46
N ARG A 561 -2.22 -30.66 7.44
CA ARG A 561 -1.29 -31.33 6.51
C ARG A 561 -1.80 -32.68 6.02
N VAL A 562 -1.36 -33.07 4.83
CA VAL A 562 -1.51 -34.43 4.30
C VAL A 562 -0.11 -35.05 4.22
N LEU A 563 0.09 -36.24 4.79
CA LEU A 563 1.40 -36.88 4.91
C LEU A 563 1.34 -38.36 4.49
N MET A 564 2.28 -38.81 3.66
CA MET A 564 2.45 -40.23 3.35
C MET A 564 3.38 -40.90 4.37
N VAL A 565 2.87 -41.86 5.14
CA VAL A 565 3.61 -42.57 6.21
C VAL A 565 3.42 -44.08 6.06
N ARG A 566 4.50 -44.81 5.70
CA ARG A 566 4.52 -46.29 5.65
C ARG A 566 3.33 -46.89 4.88
N ASP A 567 3.14 -46.42 3.65
CA ASP A 567 2.06 -46.84 2.74
C ASP A 567 0.63 -46.51 3.24
N GLU A 568 0.49 -45.54 4.14
CA GLU A 568 -0.79 -44.90 4.48
C GLU A 568 -0.73 -43.38 4.24
N LEU A 569 -1.78 -42.83 3.63
CA LEU A 569 -1.95 -41.39 3.52
C LEU A 569 -2.75 -40.88 4.73
N GLN A 570 -2.18 -39.95 5.48
CA GLN A 570 -2.71 -39.46 6.75
C GLN A 570 -3.01 -37.96 6.66
N VAL A 571 -4.24 -37.57 7.01
CA VAL A 571 -4.65 -36.15 7.04
C VAL A 571 -4.73 -35.68 8.49
N TYR A 572 -4.04 -34.58 8.79
CA TYR A 572 -3.97 -33.98 10.11
C TYR A 572 -4.57 -32.57 10.11
N ASP A 573 -5.15 -32.16 11.23
CA ASP A 573 -5.49 -30.76 11.51
C ASP A 573 -4.89 -30.24 12.83
N TYR A 574 -4.89 -28.92 12.95
CA TYR A 574 -4.33 -28.22 14.10
C TYR A 574 -5.41 -27.82 15.12
N ARG A 575 -5.05 -27.89 16.40
CA ARG A 575 -5.87 -27.52 17.55
C ARG A 575 -5.21 -26.38 18.35
N PRO A 576 -5.58 -25.11 18.09
CA PRO A 576 -4.94 -23.95 18.71
C PRO A 576 -5.27 -23.77 20.20
N ASP A 577 -6.34 -24.39 20.68
CA ASP A 577 -6.80 -24.39 22.07
C ASP A 577 -5.98 -25.28 23.01
N THR A 578 -5.07 -26.11 22.46
CA THR A 578 -4.39 -27.16 23.23
C THR A 578 -3.01 -26.71 23.76
N VAL A 579 -2.90 -26.73 25.10
CA VAL A 579 -1.72 -26.23 25.85
C VAL A 579 -0.49 -27.13 25.72
N GLN A 580 -0.66 -28.44 25.50
CA GLN A 580 0.47 -29.36 25.27
C GLN A 580 0.85 -29.43 23.80
N ALA A 581 2.11 -29.12 23.48
CA ALA A 581 2.61 -29.08 22.11
C ALA A 581 2.41 -30.42 21.36
N SER A 582 2.59 -31.55 22.04
CA SER A 582 2.44 -32.91 21.49
C SER A 582 0.99 -33.34 21.23
N GLN A 583 -0.01 -32.48 21.50
CA GLN A 583 -1.43 -32.76 21.28
C GLN A 583 -2.09 -31.73 20.33
N ARG A 584 -1.29 -30.86 19.70
CA ARG A 584 -1.78 -29.82 18.79
C ARG A 584 -2.14 -30.34 17.41
N GLU A 585 -1.58 -31.46 17.00
CA GLU A 585 -1.96 -32.17 15.78
C GLU A 585 -2.99 -33.26 16.12
N ARG A 586 -4.09 -33.31 15.37
CA ARG A 586 -5.05 -34.42 15.40
C ARG A 586 -5.06 -35.09 14.03
N LEU A 587 -4.93 -36.42 14.03
CA LEU A 587 -5.25 -37.24 12.86
C LEU A 587 -6.76 -37.21 12.62
N LEU A 588 -7.19 -36.85 11.41
CA LEU A 588 -8.58 -36.80 10.98
C LEU A 588 -8.99 -38.06 10.22
N THR A 589 -8.14 -38.51 9.30
CA THR A 589 -8.28 -39.80 8.63
C THR A 589 -6.92 -40.39 8.28
N HIS A 590 -6.90 -41.71 8.11
CA HIS A 590 -5.81 -42.41 7.44
C HIS A 590 -6.42 -43.38 6.42
N LEU A 591 -5.92 -43.30 5.19
CA LEU A 591 -6.28 -44.20 4.10
C LEU A 591 -5.10 -45.14 3.83
N PRO A 592 -5.34 -46.45 3.65
CA PRO A 592 -4.36 -47.31 3.00
C PRO A 592 -3.98 -46.69 1.67
N ALA A 593 -2.69 -46.57 1.40
CA ALA A 593 -2.14 -45.97 0.20
C ALA A 593 -1.05 -46.87 -0.38
N ALA A 594 -1.45 -48.11 -0.71
CA ALA A 594 -0.67 -48.97 -1.58
C ALA A 594 -0.71 -48.38 -3.00
N VAL A 595 0.29 -47.57 -3.33
CA VAL A 595 0.47 -46.95 -4.64
C VAL A 595 1.52 -47.73 -5.42
N ALA A 596 1.12 -48.33 -6.55
CA ALA A 596 2.07 -48.91 -7.49
C ALA A 596 2.78 -47.82 -8.32
N ALA A 597 3.97 -48.14 -8.84
CA ALA A 597 4.67 -47.30 -9.81
C ALA A 597 3.73 -46.94 -10.99
N GLY A 598 3.55 -45.64 -11.24
CA GLY A 598 2.67 -45.09 -12.26
C GLY A 598 1.22 -44.83 -11.83
N GLU A 599 0.84 -45.13 -10.58
CA GLU A 599 -0.48 -44.77 -10.06
C GLU A 599 -0.52 -43.34 -9.47
N THR A 600 -1.72 -42.75 -9.50
CA THR A 600 -1.97 -41.35 -9.12
C THR A 600 -2.86 -41.27 -7.87
N ILE A 601 -2.48 -40.43 -6.90
CA ILE A 601 -3.36 -39.96 -5.83
C ILE A 601 -3.88 -38.56 -6.20
N SER A 602 -5.19 -38.33 -6.08
CA SER A 602 -5.78 -36.99 -6.21
C SER A 602 -6.13 -36.42 -4.84
N LEU A 603 -5.71 -35.20 -4.56
CA LEU A 603 -6.11 -34.40 -3.40
C LEU A 603 -6.89 -33.18 -3.91
N GLU A 604 -8.20 -33.11 -3.64
CA GLU A 604 -9.04 -31.95 -3.98
C GLU A 604 -9.38 -31.17 -2.70
N ILE A 605 -9.13 -29.86 -2.70
CA ILE A 605 -9.25 -28.99 -1.52
C ILE A 605 -10.20 -27.84 -1.84
N ARG A 606 -11.23 -27.67 -1.00
CA ARG A 606 -12.25 -26.61 -1.13
C ARG A 606 -12.95 -26.38 0.20
N ALA A 607 -13.02 -25.11 0.66
CA ALA A 607 -13.99 -24.61 1.64
C ALA A 607 -14.34 -25.58 2.81
N GLY A 608 -13.40 -25.81 3.72
CA GLY A 608 -13.61 -26.65 4.91
C GLY A 608 -13.32 -28.15 4.73
N ARG A 609 -12.95 -28.57 3.50
CA ARG A 609 -12.90 -29.97 3.08
C ARG A 609 -11.63 -30.32 2.32
N VAL A 610 -11.13 -31.52 2.61
CA VAL A 610 -10.12 -32.23 1.79
C VAL A 610 -10.69 -33.56 1.36
N ALA A 611 -10.83 -33.75 0.06
CA ALA A 611 -11.18 -35.02 -0.57
C ALA A 611 -9.91 -35.72 -1.04
N VAL A 612 -9.67 -36.92 -0.53
CA VAL A 612 -8.56 -37.79 -0.90
C VAL A 612 -9.09 -38.92 -1.78
N ASN A 613 -8.51 -39.09 -2.96
CA ASN A 613 -8.79 -40.21 -3.85
C ASN A 613 -7.50 -40.98 -4.15
N SER A 614 -7.47 -42.26 -3.78
CA SER A 614 -6.36 -43.17 -4.02
C SER A 614 -6.84 -44.41 -4.80
N PRO A 615 -5.95 -45.17 -5.44
CA PRO A 615 -6.31 -46.38 -6.19
C PRO A 615 -7.10 -47.44 -5.39
N VAL A 616 -6.95 -47.43 -4.05
CA VAL A 616 -7.57 -48.40 -3.14
C VAL A 616 -8.75 -47.85 -2.33
N GLY A 617 -9.06 -46.54 -2.44
CA GLY A 617 -10.16 -45.93 -1.70
C GLY A 617 -10.23 -44.41 -1.79
N ILE A 618 -11.43 -43.87 -1.55
CA ILE A 618 -11.73 -42.44 -1.48
C ILE A 618 -12.22 -42.13 -0.06
N ASP A 619 -11.75 -41.04 0.53
CA ASP A 619 -12.29 -40.48 1.77
C ASP A 619 -12.40 -38.95 1.66
N VAL A 620 -13.31 -38.37 2.44
CA VAL A 620 -13.53 -36.91 2.47
C VAL A 620 -13.63 -36.48 3.92
N VAL A 621 -12.65 -35.70 4.37
CA VAL A 621 -12.61 -35.15 5.72
C VAL A 621 -13.01 -33.68 5.73
N GLU A 622 -13.83 -33.35 6.73
CA GLU A 622 -14.18 -31.98 7.10
C GLU A 622 -13.52 -31.65 8.43
N SER A 623 -13.01 -30.43 8.59
CA SER A 623 -12.72 -29.86 9.90
C SER A 623 -12.85 -28.36 9.86
N PRO A 624 -13.34 -27.69 10.91
CA PRO A 624 -13.33 -26.22 10.98
C PRO A 624 -11.92 -25.62 11.04
N THR A 625 -10.86 -26.43 11.20
CA THR A 625 -9.46 -25.97 11.09
C THR A 625 -8.75 -26.47 9.82
N LEU A 626 -9.27 -27.50 9.14
CA LEU A 626 -9.01 -27.71 7.70
C LEU A 626 -9.79 -26.64 6.93
N PHE A 627 -9.20 -25.49 6.59
CA PHE A 627 -9.96 -24.34 6.06
C PHE A 627 -11.07 -23.87 7.04
N GLY A 628 -10.66 -23.11 8.05
CA GLY A 628 -11.57 -22.19 8.70
C GLY A 628 -11.92 -21.05 7.75
N LEU A 629 -13.00 -21.18 6.97
CA LEU A 629 -13.56 -20.06 6.17
C LEU A 629 -14.12 -18.91 7.03
N ASP A 630 -14.05 -19.05 8.35
CA ASP A 630 -14.44 -18.07 9.34
C ASP A 630 -13.57 -18.28 10.59
N PHE A 631 -12.83 -17.25 10.99
CA PHE A 631 -12.67 -16.87 12.39
C PHE A 631 -12.00 -15.50 12.57
N HIS A 632 -11.19 -15.02 11.60
CA HIS A 632 -10.46 -13.74 11.73
C HIS A 632 -10.37 -12.83 10.48
N GLY A 633 -10.97 -13.18 9.34
CA GLY A 633 -11.18 -12.23 8.23
C GLY A 633 -9.91 -11.74 7.51
N ASN A 634 -8.87 -12.57 7.41
CA ASN A 634 -7.66 -12.28 6.63
C ASN A 634 -7.76 -12.96 5.24
N PRO A 635 -7.43 -12.29 4.10
CA PRO A 635 -7.77 -12.80 2.76
C PRO A 635 -6.64 -13.56 2.04
N ASP A 636 -5.47 -13.77 2.66
CA ASP A 636 -4.29 -14.32 1.99
C ASP A 636 -4.17 -15.85 2.18
N HIS A 637 -4.51 -16.62 1.15
CA HIS A 637 -4.66 -18.08 1.22
C HIS A 637 -3.62 -18.81 0.35
N THR A 638 -2.39 -18.91 0.84
CA THR A 638 -1.29 -19.60 0.13
C THR A 638 -1.13 -21.07 0.56
N ILE A 639 -1.45 -22.02 -0.33
CA ILE A 639 -1.13 -23.43 -0.11
C ILE A 639 0.31 -23.72 -0.50
N TYR A 640 1.06 -24.34 0.42
CA TYR A 640 2.44 -24.79 0.19
C TYR A 640 2.46 -26.31 -0.04
N ALA A 641 2.79 -26.74 -1.26
CA ALA A 641 3.03 -28.14 -1.54
C ALA A 641 4.54 -28.42 -1.48
N THR A 642 4.93 -29.26 -0.53
CA THR A 642 6.32 -29.58 -0.15
C THR A 642 6.63 -31.01 -0.56
N PHE A 643 7.05 -31.19 -1.82
CA PHE A 643 7.36 -32.51 -2.35
C PHE A 643 8.72 -32.97 -1.81
N ASN A 644 8.67 -33.59 -0.63
CA ASN A 644 9.85 -33.97 0.13
C ASN A 644 10.66 -35.04 -0.59
N ARG A 645 11.98 -35.02 -0.36
CA ARG A 645 12.90 -36.08 -0.81
C ARG A 645 14.03 -36.24 0.21
N ASP A 646 13.69 -36.78 1.39
CA ASP A 646 14.63 -37.08 2.47
C ASP A 646 14.76 -38.60 2.63
N LEU A 647 15.93 -39.21 2.42
CA LEU A 647 17.20 -39.10 3.18
C LEU A 647 17.15 -39.65 4.62
N ASP A 648 16.72 -40.91 4.74
CA ASP A 648 17.33 -41.85 5.69
C ASP A 648 17.99 -43.06 4.98
N ASN A 649 17.92 -43.13 3.65
CA ASN A 649 18.64 -44.07 2.78
C ASN A 649 18.85 -43.47 1.38
N GLN A 650 20.03 -43.65 0.77
CA GLN A 650 20.36 -43.06 -0.54
C GLN A 650 19.73 -43.77 -1.76
N ASP A 651 19.00 -44.87 -1.54
CA ASP A 651 18.33 -45.64 -2.61
C ASP A 651 16.79 -45.44 -2.61
N GLY A 652 16.30 -44.36 -1.99
CA GLY A 652 14.88 -44.03 -1.85
C GLY A 652 14.25 -43.36 -3.07
N ALA A 653 13.26 -44.05 -3.63
CA ALA A 653 12.29 -43.60 -4.63
C ALA A 653 11.55 -42.28 -4.33
N GLY A 654 10.98 -41.64 -5.36
CA GLY A 654 10.30 -40.35 -5.24
C GLY A 654 9.12 -40.14 -6.19
N VAL A 655 8.48 -38.97 -6.07
CA VAL A 655 7.39 -38.49 -6.93
C VAL A 655 7.92 -38.25 -8.34
N GLY A 656 7.18 -38.68 -9.37
CA GLY A 656 7.54 -38.44 -10.77
C GLY A 656 6.98 -37.14 -11.32
N THR A 657 5.65 -37.01 -11.20
CA THR A 657 4.88 -35.93 -11.81
C THR A 657 3.79 -35.50 -10.84
N VAL A 658 3.63 -34.20 -10.64
CA VAL A 658 2.46 -33.61 -9.98
C VAL A 658 1.76 -32.68 -10.96
N VAL A 659 0.48 -32.92 -11.19
CA VAL A 659 -0.39 -32.00 -11.94
C VAL A 659 -1.22 -31.21 -10.93
N VAL A 660 -1.05 -29.89 -10.92
CA VAL A 660 -1.82 -28.99 -10.04
C VAL A 660 -2.85 -28.27 -10.89
N THR A 661 -4.13 -28.38 -10.57
CA THR A 661 -5.21 -27.72 -11.31
C THR A 661 -6.00 -26.77 -10.41
N LEU A 662 -6.08 -25.50 -10.83
CA LEU A 662 -6.91 -24.46 -10.24
C LEU A 662 -8.24 -24.39 -11.01
N TYR A 663 -9.36 -24.45 -10.29
CA TYR A 663 -10.70 -24.33 -10.89
C TYR A 663 -11.34 -22.98 -10.57
N PRO A 664 -11.90 -22.26 -11.57
CA PRO A 664 -12.60 -21.02 -11.32
C PRO A 664 -13.80 -21.24 -10.40
N ALA A 665 -14.13 -20.23 -9.61
CA ALA A 665 -15.37 -20.20 -8.84
C ALA A 665 -16.59 -20.38 -9.78
N GLN A 666 -17.49 -21.31 -9.44
CA GLN A 666 -18.70 -21.64 -10.21
C GLN A 666 -19.97 -21.08 -9.56
#